data_AF-A0A1G2CQM9-F1
#
_entry.id   AF-A0A1G2CQM9-F1
#
_cell.length_a   1.000
_cell.length_b   1.000
_cell.length_c   1.000
_cell.angle_alpha   90.00
_cell.angle_beta   90.00
_cell.angle_gamma   90.00
#
_symmetry.space_group_name_H-M   'P 1'
#
loop_
_entity.id
_entity.type
_entity.pdbx_description
1 polymer ?
#
loop_
_entity_poly.entity_id
_entity_poly.type
_entity_poly.pdbx_seq_one_letter_code
_entity_poly.pdbx_strand_id
1 'polypeptide(L)'
;MNQIIRGYTSQSPDNSFGSIYKIAIAGLFIVIGLIISTPFAHATLVNPCDEGGDALCVGAAQSALATAGSLNPVEGVDNNAITMAQAIVDRAPTTGVVVTITLSENSHVATGGVITYDASAETGNVTFHLTKNGESADQIVSVVVPASIPDYAAIFEGVTATLFEEFGIDTNLNDCALTPDNCEEELYFEKNGVGRITFPALPDLTDADTIALLQILGDKMEIDEGSISLDARTAELLRTAGAEITLYGLDFPSTPNLIVRDDEGNIIDPNDEDYPDITIIGYEEGTLTFTINHFTGFEVDDNIYVDDSNEGEGDGTEANPFQTIGEGVNAAPTGGTVHVAAGNYDEAVTISKPLTLSGAQAGLDARSCTVEEGSESVVGTPEGAFIVQDDNITIDGFTIAGVIVGGESASGAGINISGGEGYSDMTIKNNIIRDNIMGIYLNGNDGTVEQNCIKDNNAEGPASGNGIYSDQGLSDTVISNNKFTGQTNTSVNMASESSSNITVTDNQIVDDSEILFFNVNIGTISANTITDSANHGIQLGGGNSIIDVTGNTVHGSTDEWSAIRINGEAMNSNVTIRNNSLTGNDYGVNINANVASGVTVNFNDLSDNIVSLYYGQSETPLDATNNWWGCSSTPAEIDEEEGFPESVAVCGVISHDESTIDFAPWLSTFDLSGNNPVIGRIMNNDGEVTAEVGFDTGLQDKFTSSGANGVGEAIVAIEDDNTASYNIDGSGPNFGDTTVNGMALFAGQDSTLTGTLVFNNPAPPAPPAPPSGGGGGPVGLFGVVNGPSLGQVLGVSTSTSGQVLGANTFRFTRYLVRGSRGDDVIELHKILIAEGLLHISAPTGYFGPLTQAAVRLFQTNNGLPSVGVVGPLTRAVLNNILANQ
;
A
#
# COMPACT_ATOMS: atom_id res chain seq x y z
N MET A 1 51.69 -0.95 -59.63
CA MET A 1 51.40 0.28 -58.88
C MET A 1 52.38 1.36 -59.34
N ASN A 2 51.92 2.46 -59.95
CA ASN A 2 52.80 3.50 -60.50
C ASN A 2 52.08 4.85 -60.51
N GLN A 3 52.34 5.68 -59.48
CA GLN A 3 51.58 6.89 -59.13
C GLN A 3 50.12 6.58 -58.70
N ILE A 4 49.41 7.41 -57.92
CA ILE A 4 49.61 8.82 -57.51
C ILE A 4 49.63 8.95 -55.97
N ILE A 5 50.32 9.97 -55.46
CA ILE A 5 50.33 10.42 -54.05
C ILE A 5 49.83 11.87 -53.99
N ARG A 6 49.05 12.23 -52.94
CA ARG A 6 48.76 13.56 -52.31
C ARG A 6 47.27 13.65 -51.92
N GLY A 7 46.85 14.29 -50.82
CA GLY A 7 47.55 14.87 -49.65
C GLY A 7 46.87 14.41 -48.35
N TYR A 8 47.17 14.90 -47.14
CA TYR A 8 47.65 16.24 -46.76
C TYR A 8 48.86 16.22 -45.79
N THR A 9 49.30 17.39 -45.34
CA THR A 9 50.52 17.61 -44.53
C THR A 9 50.26 18.42 -43.27
N SER A 10 51.06 18.15 -42.23
CA SER A 10 51.32 18.99 -41.04
C SER A 10 50.20 19.04 -39.99
N GLN A 11 50.47 19.26 -38.68
CA GLN A 11 51.72 19.69 -38.03
C GLN A 11 52.15 18.75 -36.88
N SER A 12 53.41 18.87 -36.44
CA SER A 12 53.89 18.47 -35.11
C SER A 12 54.31 19.75 -34.35
N PRO A 13 54.46 19.71 -33.01
CA PRO A 13 55.74 19.26 -32.45
C PRO A 13 55.62 18.38 -31.17
N ASP A 14 56.74 17.71 -30.86
CA ASP A 14 57.39 17.51 -29.54
C ASP A 14 56.51 17.57 -28.26
N ASN A 15 56.57 16.65 -27.28
CA ASN A 15 57.52 15.56 -26.95
C ASN A 15 56.87 14.65 -25.85
N SER A 16 57.41 13.55 -25.27
CA SER A 16 58.72 12.88 -25.34
C SER A 16 58.68 11.43 -24.83
N PHE A 17 59.45 10.54 -25.46
CA PHE A 17 60.09 9.31 -24.91
C PHE A 17 59.41 8.47 -23.80
N GLY A 18 58.81 7.34 -24.21
CA GLY A 18 58.64 6.12 -23.39
C GLY A 18 58.89 4.88 -24.29
N SER A 19 59.68 3.89 -23.84
CA SER A 19 60.08 2.75 -24.69
C SER A 19 59.34 1.46 -24.33
N ILE A 20 58.84 0.73 -25.33
CA ILE A 20 58.69 -0.75 -25.29
C ILE A 20 58.56 -1.37 -26.70
N TYR A 21 57.77 -0.78 -27.63
CA TYR A 21 57.49 -1.37 -28.96
C TYR A 21 58.63 -1.22 -30.01
N LYS A 22 59.80 -1.81 -29.75
CA LYS A 22 60.88 -1.99 -30.75
C LYS A 22 61.55 -3.37 -30.76
N ILE A 23 60.85 -4.42 -30.34
CA ILE A 23 61.30 -5.82 -30.47
C ILE A 23 60.20 -6.67 -31.12
N ALA A 24 60.12 -6.65 -32.46
CA ALA A 24 59.35 -7.60 -33.28
C ALA A 24 59.79 -7.53 -34.76
N ILE A 25 59.73 -6.32 -35.35
CA ILE A 25 59.93 -6.10 -36.80
C ILE A 25 61.43 -5.90 -37.13
N ALA A 26 62.24 -6.89 -36.77
CA ALA A 26 63.66 -6.98 -37.14
C ALA A 26 64.11 -8.40 -37.54
N GLY A 27 63.28 -9.43 -37.35
CA GLY A 27 63.64 -10.83 -37.67
C GLY A 27 63.50 -11.22 -39.15
N LEU A 28 62.66 -10.52 -39.93
CA LEU A 28 62.21 -11.00 -41.23
C LEU A 28 63.12 -10.62 -42.42
N PHE A 29 64.19 -9.85 -42.20
CA PHE A 29 65.09 -9.35 -43.27
C PHE A 29 66.50 -9.95 -43.28
N ILE A 30 66.79 -10.95 -42.44
CA ILE A 30 68.12 -11.60 -42.35
C ILE A 30 68.04 -13.10 -42.69
N VAL A 31 67.42 -13.44 -43.82
CA VAL A 31 67.46 -14.79 -44.44
C VAL A 31 67.83 -14.73 -45.93
N ILE A 32 67.61 -13.60 -46.62
CA ILE A 32 67.91 -13.45 -48.05
C ILE A 32 69.25 -12.68 -48.24
N GLY A 33 70.32 -13.23 -47.66
CA GLY A 33 71.67 -12.68 -47.75
C GLY A 33 72.74 -13.72 -47.40
N LEU A 34 73.66 -13.98 -48.35
CA LEU A 34 74.76 -14.96 -48.27
C LEU A 34 74.36 -16.45 -48.09
N ILE A 35 73.86 -17.04 -49.18
CA ILE A 35 74.48 -18.28 -49.68
C ILE A 35 75.05 -17.97 -51.08
N ILE A 36 76.31 -18.34 -51.31
CA ILE A 36 77.06 -18.01 -52.54
C ILE A 36 77.63 -19.31 -53.15
N SER A 37 77.76 -19.33 -54.48
CA SER A 37 78.55 -20.28 -55.29
C SER A 37 78.08 -21.74 -55.41
N THR A 38 77.02 -21.94 -56.21
CA THR A 38 77.07 -22.92 -57.32
C THR A 38 76.41 -22.31 -58.56
N PRO A 39 76.85 -22.64 -59.79
CA PRO A 39 76.21 -22.17 -61.01
C PRO A 39 74.97 -23.01 -61.32
N PHE A 40 73.88 -22.79 -60.60
CA PHE A 40 72.58 -23.27 -61.07
C PHE A 40 72.23 -22.56 -62.39
N ALA A 41 71.73 -23.34 -63.34
CA ALA A 41 71.53 -22.89 -64.70
C ALA A 41 70.49 -21.77 -64.79
N HIS A 42 70.55 -21.00 -65.89
CA HIS A 42 69.34 -20.42 -66.46
C HIS A 42 68.43 -21.55 -66.94
N ALA A 43 67.69 -22.14 -66.00
CA ALA A 43 66.40 -22.71 -66.33
C ALA A 43 65.51 -21.51 -66.66
N THR A 44 65.26 -21.29 -67.95
CA THR A 44 64.05 -20.58 -68.37
C THR A 44 62.90 -21.21 -67.61
N LEU A 45 62.06 -20.41 -66.94
CA LEU A 45 60.76 -20.90 -66.48
C LEU A 45 59.88 -21.10 -67.71
N VAL A 46 60.12 -22.23 -68.39
CA VAL A 46 59.22 -22.81 -69.35
C VAL A 46 57.92 -23.03 -68.61
N ASN A 47 56.89 -22.29 -69.03
CA ASN A 47 55.52 -22.55 -68.65
C ASN A 47 55.23 -24.03 -68.97
N PRO A 48 54.96 -24.91 -67.98
CA PRO A 48 54.78 -26.35 -68.22
C PRO A 48 53.65 -26.64 -69.24
N CYS A 49 52.70 -25.71 -69.40
CA CYS A 49 51.63 -25.78 -70.37
C CYS A 49 52.09 -25.55 -71.82
N ASP A 50 53.23 -24.88 -72.06
CA ASP A 50 53.69 -24.45 -73.40
C ASP A 50 54.63 -25.48 -74.08
N GLU A 51 55.37 -26.29 -73.31
CA GLU A 51 56.19 -27.40 -73.85
C GLU A 51 55.68 -28.80 -73.46
N GLY A 52 54.86 -28.92 -72.41
CA GLY A 52 54.41 -30.21 -71.85
C GLY A 52 52.98 -30.64 -72.19
N GLY A 53 52.14 -29.72 -72.68
CA GLY A 53 50.71 -29.96 -72.86
C GLY A 53 49.91 -29.93 -71.55
N ASP A 54 48.60 -30.13 -71.66
CA ASP A 54 47.68 -29.81 -70.56
C ASP A 54 47.79 -30.72 -69.33
N ALA A 55 48.25 -31.98 -69.49
CA ALA A 55 48.50 -32.87 -68.36
C ALA A 55 49.62 -32.36 -67.43
N LEU A 56 50.70 -31.80 -67.99
CA LEU A 56 51.77 -31.18 -67.20
C LEU A 56 51.36 -29.82 -66.62
N CYS A 57 50.45 -29.11 -67.29
CA CYS A 57 49.81 -27.91 -66.78
C CYS A 57 48.97 -28.21 -65.53
N VAL A 58 48.13 -29.24 -65.57
CA VAL A 58 47.31 -29.70 -64.44
C VAL A 58 48.16 -30.26 -63.30
N GLY A 59 49.18 -31.08 -63.60
CA GLY A 59 50.09 -31.62 -62.57
C GLY A 59 50.92 -30.54 -61.85
N ALA A 60 51.27 -29.45 -62.54
CA ALA A 60 51.92 -28.30 -61.90
C ALA A 60 50.96 -27.52 -60.99
N ALA A 61 49.69 -27.38 -61.38
CA ALA A 61 48.66 -26.74 -60.55
C ALA A 61 48.30 -27.59 -59.30
N GLN A 62 48.22 -28.91 -59.47
CA GLN A 62 48.07 -29.89 -58.40
C GLN A 62 49.24 -29.76 -57.39
N SER A 63 50.47 -29.65 -57.90
CA SER A 63 51.68 -29.45 -57.10
C SER A 63 51.67 -28.10 -56.37
N ALA A 64 51.08 -27.05 -56.94
CA ALA A 64 50.96 -25.74 -56.30
C ALA A 64 50.01 -25.78 -55.09
N LEU A 65 48.84 -26.42 -55.21
CA LEU A 65 47.94 -26.68 -54.07
C LEU A 65 48.63 -27.55 -53.00
N ALA A 66 49.28 -28.64 -53.41
CA ALA A 66 49.99 -29.54 -52.48
C ALA A 66 51.12 -28.83 -51.71
N THR A 67 51.73 -27.80 -52.29
CA THR A 67 52.81 -27.01 -51.67
C THR A 67 52.27 -25.87 -50.77
N ALA A 68 51.01 -25.45 -50.95
CA ALA A 68 50.42 -24.36 -50.17
C ALA A 68 50.14 -24.73 -48.70
N GLY A 69 50.00 -26.03 -48.39
CA GLY A 69 49.60 -26.50 -47.06
C GLY A 69 48.09 -26.32 -46.83
N SER A 70 47.68 -26.13 -45.57
CA SER A 70 46.27 -25.92 -45.23
C SER A 70 45.76 -24.56 -45.70
N LEU A 71 44.51 -24.50 -46.16
CA LEU A 71 43.79 -23.24 -46.34
C LEU A 71 43.18 -22.84 -44.99
N ASN A 72 43.46 -21.62 -44.55
CA ASN A 72 42.91 -21.05 -43.31
C ASN A 72 42.08 -19.81 -43.71
N PRO A 73 40.84 -19.99 -44.18
CA PRO A 73 39.95 -18.90 -44.60
C PRO A 73 39.62 -17.95 -43.45
N VAL A 74 39.63 -16.65 -43.73
CA VAL A 74 39.35 -15.60 -42.74
C VAL A 74 37.93 -15.04 -42.92
N GLU A 75 37.14 -15.04 -41.84
CA GLU A 75 35.77 -14.52 -41.84
C GLU A 75 35.71 -13.06 -42.31
N GLY A 76 34.64 -12.70 -43.02
CA GLY A 76 34.50 -11.38 -43.68
C GLY A 76 35.42 -11.15 -44.89
N VAL A 77 36.42 -12.00 -45.13
CA VAL A 77 37.40 -11.88 -46.23
C VAL A 77 37.25 -13.00 -47.26
N ASP A 78 37.24 -14.25 -46.82
CA ASP A 78 37.19 -15.45 -47.67
C ASP A 78 35.80 -16.11 -47.60
N ASN A 79 34.97 -15.97 -48.64
CA ASN A 79 33.65 -16.60 -48.68
C ASN A 79 33.58 -17.86 -49.58
N ASN A 80 34.67 -18.23 -50.25
CA ASN A 80 34.68 -19.35 -51.18
C ASN A 80 36.06 -20.03 -51.33
N ALA A 81 36.15 -21.29 -50.93
CA ALA A 81 37.35 -22.12 -50.98
C ALA A 81 37.84 -22.44 -52.40
N ILE A 82 36.95 -22.50 -53.40
CA ILE A 82 37.35 -22.64 -54.82
C ILE A 82 38.06 -21.37 -55.27
N THR A 83 37.57 -20.18 -54.89
CA THR A 83 38.25 -18.91 -55.19
C THR A 83 39.64 -18.84 -54.56
N MET A 84 39.80 -19.28 -53.31
CA MET A 84 41.11 -19.36 -52.63
C MET A 84 42.07 -20.33 -53.36
N ALA A 85 41.60 -21.53 -53.68
CA ALA A 85 42.39 -22.55 -54.38
C ALA A 85 42.76 -22.13 -55.81
N GLN A 86 41.82 -21.54 -56.56
CA GLN A 86 42.08 -20.97 -57.88
C GLN A 86 43.11 -19.84 -57.79
N ALA A 87 43.04 -18.97 -56.78
CA ALA A 87 44.05 -17.93 -56.56
C ALA A 87 45.44 -18.49 -56.18
N ILE A 88 45.56 -19.75 -55.79
CA ILE A 88 46.86 -20.44 -55.63
C ILE A 88 47.33 -20.99 -56.98
N VAL A 89 46.44 -21.61 -57.77
CA VAL A 89 46.72 -22.06 -59.15
C VAL A 89 47.16 -20.92 -60.06
N ASP A 90 46.48 -19.77 -60.00
CA ASP A 90 46.73 -18.61 -60.87
C ASP A 90 48.05 -17.89 -60.53
N ARG A 91 48.64 -18.18 -59.36
CA ARG A 91 49.98 -17.71 -58.97
C ARG A 91 51.10 -18.64 -59.44
N ALA A 92 50.78 -19.90 -59.79
CA ALA A 92 51.68 -20.80 -60.49
C ALA A 92 51.64 -20.52 -62.01
N PRO A 93 52.67 -20.91 -62.79
CA PRO A 93 52.69 -20.72 -64.24
C PRO A 93 51.79 -21.76 -64.93
N THR A 94 50.49 -21.74 -64.67
CA THR A 94 49.52 -22.78 -65.05
C THR A 94 48.24 -22.23 -65.67
N THR A 95 48.41 -21.40 -66.70
CA THR A 95 47.33 -20.67 -67.38
C THR A 95 46.21 -21.59 -67.88
N GLY A 96 44.99 -21.34 -67.42
CA GLY A 96 43.76 -21.97 -67.91
C GLY A 96 43.41 -23.33 -67.28
N VAL A 97 43.99 -23.66 -66.12
CA VAL A 97 43.47 -24.75 -65.26
C VAL A 97 42.30 -24.20 -64.43
N VAL A 98 41.18 -24.93 -64.40
CA VAL A 98 39.98 -24.58 -63.63
C VAL A 98 39.86 -25.51 -62.43
N VAL A 99 39.68 -24.94 -61.24
CA VAL A 99 39.44 -25.65 -59.97
C VAL A 99 37.94 -25.77 -59.69
N THR A 100 37.52 -26.96 -59.25
CA THR A 100 36.22 -27.20 -58.58
C THR A 100 36.43 -28.06 -57.32
N ILE A 101 35.37 -28.39 -56.58
CA ILE A 101 35.43 -29.38 -55.48
C ILE A 101 34.62 -30.62 -55.89
N THR A 102 35.21 -31.81 -55.69
CA THR A 102 34.55 -33.11 -55.91
C THR A 102 34.04 -33.75 -54.63
N LEU A 103 34.68 -33.47 -53.49
CA LEU A 103 34.27 -33.91 -52.16
C LEU A 103 34.76 -32.92 -51.10
N SER A 104 33.93 -32.63 -50.10
CA SER A 104 34.38 -32.01 -48.85
C SER A 104 34.12 -32.97 -47.68
N GLU A 105 35.14 -33.16 -46.85
CA GLU A 105 35.07 -33.74 -45.51
C GLU A 105 35.07 -32.65 -44.43
N ASN A 106 35.07 -31.37 -44.82
CA ASN A 106 34.79 -30.22 -43.95
C ASN A 106 33.33 -29.79 -44.19
N SER A 107 32.46 -29.91 -43.20
CA SER A 107 31.03 -29.61 -43.33
C SER A 107 30.73 -28.13 -43.57
N HIS A 108 31.62 -27.24 -43.14
CA HIS A 108 31.54 -25.78 -43.35
C HIS A 108 31.92 -25.37 -44.78
N VAL A 109 32.46 -26.28 -45.61
CA VAL A 109 32.83 -26.01 -47.01
C VAL A 109 31.92 -26.80 -47.97
N ALA A 110 31.00 -26.10 -48.62
CA ALA A 110 30.11 -26.70 -49.61
C ALA A 110 30.86 -27.13 -50.89
N THR A 111 30.32 -28.11 -51.64
CA THR A 111 30.88 -28.54 -52.94
C THR A 111 30.83 -27.46 -54.03
N GLY A 112 30.02 -26.40 -53.84
CA GLY A 112 30.07 -25.16 -54.63
C GLY A 112 31.17 -24.19 -54.22
N GLY A 113 32.07 -24.58 -53.31
CA GLY A 113 33.14 -23.76 -52.75
C GLY A 113 32.72 -22.82 -51.63
N VAL A 114 31.43 -22.50 -51.47
CA VAL A 114 30.93 -21.57 -50.44
C VAL A 114 31.38 -22.03 -49.06
N ILE A 115 31.94 -21.10 -48.29
CA ILE A 115 32.34 -21.28 -46.89
C ILE A 115 31.23 -20.70 -46.02
N THR A 116 30.77 -21.48 -45.04
CA THR A 116 29.93 -21.02 -43.93
C THR A 116 30.81 -20.86 -42.70
N TYR A 117 30.57 -19.84 -41.89
CA TYR A 117 31.14 -19.71 -40.56
C TYR A 117 30.00 -19.87 -39.55
N ASP A 118 30.24 -20.61 -38.47
CA ASP A 118 29.31 -20.74 -37.33
C ASP A 118 30.09 -20.85 -36.02
N ALA A 119 29.41 -21.06 -34.89
CA ALA A 119 30.03 -21.09 -33.56
C ALA A 119 31.06 -22.23 -33.34
N SER A 120 31.33 -23.09 -34.31
CA SER A 120 32.31 -24.17 -34.24
C SER A 120 33.49 -24.00 -35.21
N ALA A 121 34.66 -24.52 -34.82
CA ALA A 121 35.86 -24.52 -35.67
C ALA A 121 36.07 -25.92 -36.26
N GLU A 122 36.05 -26.05 -37.59
CA GLU A 122 36.20 -27.34 -38.27
C GLU A 122 37.48 -27.42 -39.11
N THR A 123 38.27 -28.47 -38.87
CA THR A 123 39.39 -28.88 -39.74
C THR A 123 39.02 -30.16 -40.48
N GLY A 124 38.87 -30.08 -41.79
CA GLY A 124 38.51 -31.22 -42.64
C GLY A 124 39.23 -31.17 -43.99
N ASN A 125 39.18 -32.27 -44.75
CA ASN A 125 39.84 -32.35 -46.06
C ASN A 125 38.89 -31.94 -47.19
N VAL A 126 39.37 -31.11 -48.12
CA VAL A 126 38.63 -30.74 -49.32
C VAL A 126 39.37 -31.30 -50.54
N THR A 127 38.67 -32.08 -51.36
CA THR A 127 39.19 -32.61 -52.62
C THR A 127 38.91 -31.62 -53.73
N PHE A 128 39.95 -30.88 -54.13
CA PHE A 128 39.90 -29.96 -55.24
C PHE A 128 40.20 -30.69 -56.55
N HIS A 129 39.29 -30.59 -57.51
CA HIS A 129 39.42 -31.17 -58.84
C HIS A 129 39.92 -30.11 -59.82
N LEU A 130 41.11 -30.34 -60.38
CA LEU A 130 41.77 -29.44 -61.32
C LEU A 130 41.58 -29.97 -62.74
N THR A 131 41.11 -29.13 -63.66
CA THR A 131 40.78 -29.55 -65.04
C THR A 131 41.35 -28.60 -66.09
N LYS A 132 41.78 -29.15 -67.23
CA LYS A 132 42.11 -28.37 -68.43
C LYS A 132 41.97 -29.21 -69.70
N ASN A 133 41.13 -28.75 -70.64
CA ASN A 133 40.93 -29.33 -71.99
C ASN A 133 40.61 -30.85 -72.06
N GLY A 134 40.23 -31.48 -70.95
CA GLY A 134 39.96 -32.92 -70.84
C GLY A 134 40.97 -33.71 -70.00
N GLU A 135 42.11 -33.11 -69.67
CA GLU A 135 43.02 -33.60 -68.63
C GLU A 135 42.53 -33.15 -67.25
N SER A 136 42.69 -33.99 -66.22
CA SER A 136 42.30 -33.67 -64.86
C SER A 136 43.12 -34.38 -63.78
N ALA A 137 43.14 -33.80 -62.57
CA ALA A 137 43.73 -34.39 -61.38
C ALA A 137 43.02 -33.87 -60.12
N ASP A 138 42.94 -34.70 -59.08
CA ASP A 138 42.46 -34.30 -57.76
C ASP A 138 43.62 -33.94 -56.83
N GLN A 139 43.46 -32.89 -56.01
CA GLN A 139 44.34 -32.57 -54.90
C GLN A 139 43.53 -32.44 -53.61
N ILE A 140 43.86 -33.25 -52.62
CA ILE A 140 43.30 -33.14 -51.26
C ILE A 140 44.07 -32.05 -50.53
N VAL A 141 43.36 -31.09 -49.94
CA VAL A 141 43.92 -29.99 -49.14
C VAL A 141 43.13 -29.88 -47.84
N SER A 142 43.80 -29.74 -46.70
CA SER A 142 43.13 -29.48 -45.42
C SER A 142 42.61 -28.03 -45.40
N VAL A 143 41.36 -27.84 -44.99
CA VAL A 143 40.76 -26.53 -44.78
C VAL A 143 40.36 -26.40 -43.31
N VAL A 144 40.84 -25.33 -42.68
CA VAL A 144 40.63 -24.99 -41.27
C VAL A 144 39.70 -23.79 -41.22
N VAL A 145 38.39 -24.03 -41.09
CA VAL A 145 37.41 -22.95 -40.91
C VAL A 145 37.38 -22.61 -39.42
N PRO A 146 37.74 -21.38 -39.00
CA PRO A 146 37.61 -20.96 -37.61
C PRO A 146 36.13 -20.84 -37.20
N ALA A 147 35.88 -20.82 -35.89
CA ALA A 147 34.59 -20.39 -35.38
C ALA A 147 34.34 -18.91 -35.73
N SER A 148 33.08 -18.58 -35.96
CA SER A 148 32.59 -17.24 -36.24
C SER A 148 32.78 -16.33 -35.03
N ILE A 149 33.16 -15.07 -35.27
CA ILE A 149 33.30 -14.06 -34.22
C ILE A 149 31.88 -13.56 -33.83
N PRO A 150 31.51 -13.55 -32.54
CA PRO A 150 30.21 -13.03 -32.10
C PRO A 150 30.01 -11.57 -32.52
N ASP A 151 28.80 -11.22 -32.95
CA ASP A 151 28.41 -9.84 -33.22
C ASP A 151 28.09 -9.13 -31.89
N TYR A 152 29.14 -8.71 -31.19
CA TYR A 152 29.02 -8.03 -29.89
C TYR A 152 28.18 -6.75 -29.95
N ALA A 153 28.11 -6.07 -31.11
CA ALA A 153 27.22 -4.93 -31.28
C ALA A 153 25.74 -5.36 -31.22
N ALA A 154 25.35 -6.38 -31.97
CA ALA A 154 23.98 -6.91 -31.91
C ALA A 154 23.65 -7.56 -30.54
N ILE A 155 24.63 -8.16 -29.86
CA ILE A 155 24.44 -8.74 -28.52
C ILE A 155 24.22 -7.65 -27.47
N PHE A 156 25.08 -6.62 -27.43
CA PHE A 156 24.98 -5.53 -26.45
C PHE A 156 23.82 -4.58 -26.74
N GLU A 157 23.45 -4.37 -28.01
CA GLU A 157 22.23 -3.64 -28.39
C GLU A 157 21.00 -4.36 -27.85
N GLY A 158 20.93 -5.70 -27.97
CA GLY A 158 19.87 -6.53 -27.41
C GLY A 158 19.81 -6.49 -25.87
N VAL A 159 20.96 -6.62 -25.19
CA VAL A 159 21.04 -6.51 -23.72
C VAL A 159 20.59 -5.13 -23.23
N THR A 160 21.08 -4.06 -23.87
CA THR A 160 20.71 -2.68 -23.51
C THR A 160 19.21 -2.45 -23.72
N ALA A 161 18.63 -2.96 -24.81
CA ALA A 161 17.20 -2.86 -25.08
C ALA A 161 16.36 -3.59 -24.01
N THR A 162 16.72 -4.83 -23.64
CA THR A 162 16.04 -5.57 -22.56
C THR A 162 16.12 -4.84 -21.22
N LEU A 163 17.33 -4.39 -20.82
CA LEU A 163 17.52 -3.69 -19.55
C LEU A 163 16.72 -2.38 -19.47
N PHE A 164 16.64 -1.63 -20.58
CA PHE A 164 15.86 -0.38 -20.63
C PHE A 164 14.35 -0.63 -20.74
N GLU A 165 13.89 -1.47 -21.68
CA GLU A 165 12.46 -1.65 -21.98
C GLU A 165 11.71 -2.48 -20.93
N GLU A 166 12.35 -3.46 -20.28
CA GLU A 166 11.71 -4.33 -19.28
C GLU A 166 11.98 -3.88 -17.84
N PHE A 167 13.15 -3.32 -17.54
CA PHE A 167 13.58 -3.02 -16.16
C PHE A 167 13.85 -1.52 -15.88
N GLY A 168 13.90 -0.66 -16.91
CA GLY A 168 14.19 0.78 -16.74
C GLY A 168 15.64 1.07 -16.33
N ILE A 169 16.59 0.24 -16.76
CA ILE A 169 18.02 0.33 -16.44
C ILE A 169 18.78 0.90 -17.65
N ASP A 170 19.36 2.09 -17.48
CA ASP A 170 20.27 2.73 -18.43
C ASP A 170 21.69 2.14 -18.33
N THR A 171 22.43 2.02 -19.45
CA THR A 171 23.81 1.49 -19.48
C THR A 171 24.59 1.98 -20.71
N ASN A 172 25.93 2.07 -20.57
CA ASN A 172 26.87 2.33 -21.67
C ASN A 172 27.49 1.06 -22.30
N LEU A 173 26.92 -0.13 -22.05
CA LEU A 173 27.43 -1.40 -22.58
C LEU A 173 27.66 -1.40 -24.12
N ASN A 174 26.88 -0.62 -24.88
CA ASN A 174 27.06 -0.48 -26.33
C ASN A 174 28.42 0.11 -26.74
N ASP A 175 29.02 0.97 -25.93
CA ASP A 175 30.32 1.60 -26.24
C ASP A 175 31.48 0.59 -26.14
N CYS A 176 31.28 -0.52 -25.42
CA CYS A 176 32.21 -1.65 -25.37
C CYS A 176 32.24 -2.50 -26.65
N ALA A 177 31.24 -2.41 -27.53
CA ALA A 177 31.03 -3.38 -28.62
C ALA A 177 32.17 -3.51 -29.64
N LEU A 178 33.03 -2.49 -29.76
CA LEU A 178 34.19 -2.51 -30.67
C LEU A 178 35.45 -3.12 -30.05
N THR A 179 35.56 -3.13 -28.72
CA THR A 179 36.68 -3.68 -27.95
C THR A 179 36.19 -4.26 -26.63
N PRO A 180 35.48 -5.42 -26.63
CA PRO A 180 34.88 -5.99 -25.40
C PRO A 180 35.90 -6.24 -24.28
N ASP A 181 37.13 -6.65 -24.64
CA ASP A 181 38.26 -6.86 -23.73
C ASP A 181 38.75 -5.57 -23.02
N ASN A 182 38.40 -4.38 -23.54
CA ASN A 182 38.91 -3.07 -23.13
C ASN A 182 38.01 -1.93 -23.68
N CYS A 183 36.94 -1.58 -22.97
CA CYS A 183 36.15 -0.38 -23.26
C CYS A 183 36.95 0.91 -22.96
N GLU A 184 36.55 2.06 -23.53
CA GLU A 184 37.23 3.36 -23.27
C GLU A 184 36.70 4.10 -22.02
N GLU A 185 35.50 3.74 -21.54
CA GLU A 185 34.85 4.32 -20.34
C GLU A 185 34.48 3.23 -19.31
N GLU A 186 34.14 3.66 -18.09
CA GLU A 186 33.69 2.80 -17.00
C GLU A 186 32.29 2.23 -17.29
N LEU A 187 32.14 0.91 -17.26
CA LEU A 187 30.86 0.24 -17.47
C LEU A 187 29.93 0.50 -16.27
N TYR A 188 28.66 0.85 -16.55
CA TYR A 188 27.65 1.08 -15.51
C TYR A 188 26.26 0.55 -15.88
N PHE A 189 25.42 0.41 -14.85
CA PHE A 189 24.00 0.10 -14.95
C PHE A 189 23.23 0.98 -13.94
N GLU A 190 22.24 1.74 -14.38
CA GLU A 190 21.61 2.81 -13.60
C GLU A 190 20.09 2.76 -13.66
N LYS A 191 19.42 2.68 -12.50
CA LYS A 191 17.99 2.90 -12.35
C LYS A 191 17.78 4.38 -12.02
N ASN A 192 17.41 5.16 -13.03
CA ASN A 192 17.40 6.63 -13.02
C ASN A 192 16.68 7.21 -11.78
N GLY A 193 17.39 8.02 -11.01
CA GLY A 193 16.91 8.64 -9.76
C GLY A 193 16.93 7.75 -8.52
N VAL A 194 17.32 6.47 -8.62
CA VAL A 194 17.30 5.50 -7.51
C VAL A 194 18.69 4.97 -7.16
N GLY A 195 19.48 4.56 -8.17
CA GLY A 195 20.82 4.04 -7.92
C GLY A 195 21.55 3.54 -9.17
N ARG A 196 22.86 3.34 -9.03
CA ARG A 196 23.81 3.01 -10.10
C ARG A 196 24.87 2.02 -9.60
N ILE A 197 25.19 1.01 -10.41
CA ILE A 197 26.33 0.13 -10.23
C ILE A 197 27.41 0.50 -11.25
N THR A 198 28.66 0.63 -10.81
CA THR A 198 29.85 0.87 -11.65
C THR A 198 30.86 -0.26 -11.54
N PHE A 199 31.68 -0.44 -12.59
CA PHE A 199 32.73 -1.45 -12.66
C PHE A 199 34.11 -0.80 -12.88
N PRO A 200 34.84 -0.45 -11.81
CA PRO A 200 36.18 0.18 -11.90
C PRO A 200 37.23 -0.69 -12.60
N ALA A 201 37.00 -2.01 -12.64
CA ALA A 201 37.71 -2.96 -13.48
C ALA A 201 36.71 -3.64 -14.42
N LEU A 202 37.03 -3.67 -15.72
CA LEU A 202 36.14 -4.27 -16.72
C LEU A 202 36.02 -5.80 -16.55
N PRO A 203 34.80 -6.35 -16.48
CA PRO A 203 34.59 -7.79 -16.57
C PRO A 203 34.90 -8.30 -18.00
N ASP A 204 35.14 -9.61 -18.16
CA ASP A 204 35.41 -10.20 -19.47
C ASP A 204 34.12 -10.30 -20.30
N LEU A 205 33.85 -9.27 -21.10
CA LEU A 205 32.66 -9.20 -21.95
C LEU A 205 32.70 -10.17 -23.16
N THR A 206 33.75 -10.99 -23.30
CA THR A 206 33.78 -12.11 -24.26
C THR A 206 33.36 -13.45 -23.66
N ASP A 207 33.29 -13.54 -22.33
CA ASP A 207 32.85 -14.74 -21.63
C ASP A 207 31.32 -14.93 -21.68
N ALA A 208 30.90 -16.17 -21.90
CA ALA A 208 29.49 -16.52 -22.11
C ALA A 208 28.66 -16.51 -20.82
N ASP A 209 29.25 -16.83 -19.65
CA ASP A 209 28.56 -16.71 -18.36
C ASP A 209 28.41 -15.23 -17.97
N THR A 210 29.36 -14.37 -18.33
CA THR A 210 29.29 -12.91 -18.15
C THR A 210 28.20 -12.29 -19.01
N ILE A 211 28.13 -12.60 -20.31
CA ILE A 211 27.05 -12.13 -21.20
C ILE A 211 25.68 -12.63 -20.69
N ALA A 212 25.59 -13.89 -20.23
CA ALA A 212 24.37 -14.45 -19.68
C ALA A 212 23.93 -13.77 -18.36
N LEU A 213 24.88 -13.31 -17.52
CA LEU A 213 24.56 -12.48 -16.35
C LEU A 213 23.96 -11.14 -16.77
N LEU A 214 24.59 -10.43 -17.72
CA LEU A 214 24.12 -9.11 -18.17
C LEU A 214 22.71 -9.16 -18.77
N GLN A 215 22.34 -10.27 -19.42
CA GLN A 215 20.99 -10.51 -19.96
C GLN A 215 19.91 -10.64 -18.88
N ILE A 216 20.26 -11.08 -17.67
CA ILE A 216 19.31 -11.26 -16.54
C ILE A 216 19.55 -10.25 -15.41
N LEU A 217 20.41 -9.25 -15.63
CA LEU A 217 20.89 -8.38 -14.56
C LEU A 217 19.75 -7.58 -13.90
N GLY A 218 18.74 -7.16 -14.68
CA GLY A 218 17.51 -6.55 -14.17
C GLY A 218 16.64 -7.50 -13.33
N ASP A 219 16.49 -8.77 -13.73
CA ASP A 219 15.84 -9.83 -12.93
C ASP A 219 16.58 -10.12 -11.61
N LYS A 220 17.86 -9.70 -11.48
CA LYS A 220 18.72 -9.97 -10.32
C LYS A 220 19.10 -8.73 -9.52
N MET A 221 18.56 -7.56 -9.85
CA MET A 221 18.79 -6.30 -9.15
C MET A 221 17.46 -5.65 -8.78
N GLU A 222 16.88 -6.04 -7.65
CA GLU A 222 15.79 -5.29 -7.03
C GLU A 222 16.39 -4.06 -6.31
N ILE A 223 16.74 -3.03 -7.08
CA ILE A 223 17.03 -1.67 -6.57
C ILE A 223 15.70 -0.93 -6.40
N ASP A 224 15.40 -0.44 -5.20
CA ASP A 224 14.34 0.52 -4.92
C ASP A 224 14.90 1.66 -4.05
N GLU A 225 14.09 2.68 -3.75
CA GLU A 225 14.51 3.80 -2.91
C GLU A 225 14.96 3.28 -1.53
N GLY A 226 16.15 3.71 -1.08
CA GLY A 226 16.77 3.23 0.16
C GLY A 226 17.20 1.77 0.21
N SER A 227 17.09 0.99 -0.89
CA SER A 227 17.39 -0.45 -0.83
C SER A 227 17.92 -1.08 -2.13
N ILE A 228 18.75 -2.12 -1.99
CA ILE A 228 19.11 -3.02 -3.08
C ILE A 228 19.12 -4.46 -2.60
N SER A 229 18.51 -5.36 -3.37
CA SER A 229 18.60 -6.80 -3.19
C SER A 229 19.19 -7.47 -4.43
N LEU A 230 20.11 -8.40 -4.19
CA LEU A 230 20.83 -9.23 -5.15
C LEU A 230 20.61 -10.70 -4.80
N ASP A 231 20.74 -11.63 -5.74
CA ASP A 231 20.91 -13.05 -5.38
C ASP A 231 22.39 -13.38 -5.14
N ALA A 232 22.68 -14.36 -4.28
CA ALA A 232 24.04 -14.77 -3.90
C ALA A 232 24.99 -15.03 -5.10
N ARG A 233 24.51 -15.60 -6.23
CA ARG A 233 25.37 -15.77 -7.42
C ARG A 233 25.70 -14.41 -8.06
N THR A 234 24.74 -13.49 -8.09
CA THR A 234 24.95 -12.14 -8.64
C THR A 234 25.86 -11.33 -7.72
N ALA A 235 25.66 -11.38 -6.39
CA ALA A 235 26.55 -10.75 -5.42
C ALA A 235 28.00 -11.25 -5.55
N GLU A 236 28.23 -12.56 -5.64
CA GLU A 236 29.57 -13.15 -5.84
C GLU A 236 30.22 -12.72 -7.17
N LEU A 237 29.44 -12.56 -8.25
CA LEU A 237 29.94 -12.12 -9.55
C LEU A 237 30.29 -10.62 -9.55
N LEU A 238 29.43 -9.77 -8.97
CA LEU A 238 29.71 -8.34 -8.81
C LEU A 238 30.91 -8.09 -7.88
N ARG A 239 31.02 -8.84 -6.78
CA ARG A 239 32.19 -8.87 -5.88
C ARG A 239 33.47 -9.29 -6.63
N THR A 240 33.39 -10.31 -7.48
CA THR A 240 34.53 -10.80 -8.27
C THR A 240 34.98 -9.80 -9.33
N ALA A 241 34.05 -9.02 -9.90
CA ALA A 241 34.35 -7.91 -10.80
C ALA A 241 34.81 -6.63 -10.07
N GLY A 242 34.65 -6.56 -8.74
CA GLY A 242 35.03 -5.41 -7.92
C GLY A 242 34.09 -4.21 -8.10
N ALA A 243 32.80 -4.46 -8.32
CA ALA A 243 31.81 -3.42 -8.58
C ALA A 243 31.52 -2.55 -7.34
N GLU A 244 31.20 -1.29 -7.60
CA GLU A 244 30.76 -0.29 -6.61
C GLU A 244 29.27 0.00 -6.82
N ILE A 245 28.52 0.15 -5.74
CA ILE A 245 27.10 0.48 -5.76
C ILE A 245 26.92 1.89 -5.20
N THR A 246 26.07 2.69 -5.83
CA THR A 246 25.60 3.98 -5.34
C THR A 246 24.08 4.04 -5.33
N LEU A 247 23.47 4.53 -4.25
CA LEU A 247 22.04 4.83 -4.12
C LEU A 247 21.85 6.35 -4.00
N TYR A 248 20.77 6.86 -4.58
CA TYR A 248 20.49 8.30 -4.73
C TYR A 248 19.20 8.73 -4.02
N GLY A 249 19.06 10.04 -3.77
CA GLY A 249 17.78 10.67 -3.43
C GLY A 249 17.29 10.44 -2.00
N LEU A 250 18.12 9.86 -1.14
CA LEU A 250 17.68 9.25 0.11
C LEU A 250 17.32 10.23 1.24
N ASP A 251 17.69 11.50 1.11
CA ASP A 251 17.25 12.62 1.97
C ASP A 251 17.52 12.46 3.49
N PHE A 252 18.71 11.97 3.86
CA PHE A 252 19.17 11.88 5.25
C PHE A 252 20.06 13.09 5.63
N PRO A 253 19.82 13.76 6.78
CA PRO A 253 20.68 14.85 7.25
C PRO A 253 21.96 14.37 7.97
N SER A 254 22.12 13.06 8.15
CA SER A 254 23.26 12.41 8.83
C SER A 254 23.58 11.06 8.18
N THR A 255 24.49 10.28 8.78
CA THR A 255 24.60 8.85 8.45
C THR A 255 23.29 8.15 8.81
N PRO A 256 22.64 7.43 7.88
CA PRO A 256 21.49 6.57 8.20
C PRO A 256 21.93 5.30 8.94
N ASN A 257 20.99 4.66 9.64
CA ASN A 257 21.15 3.28 10.10
C ASN A 257 20.86 2.31 8.95
N LEU A 258 21.64 1.23 8.83
CA LEU A 258 21.71 0.41 7.62
C LEU A 258 21.61 -1.08 7.95
N ILE A 259 20.53 -1.71 7.47
CA ILE A 259 20.29 -3.15 7.57
C ILE A 259 21.01 -3.84 6.41
N VAL A 260 22.10 -4.54 6.72
CA VAL A 260 22.85 -5.37 5.78
C VAL A 260 22.47 -6.84 5.98
N ARG A 261 22.32 -7.61 4.89
CA ARG A 261 21.89 -9.02 4.93
C ARG A 261 22.83 -9.98 4.20
N ASP A 262 23.08 -11.13 4.80
CA ASP A 262 23.93 -12.21 4.27
C ASP A 262 23.28 -13.02 3.12
N ASP A 263 23.97 -14.04 2.60
CA ASP A 263 23.49 -14.94 1.53
C ASP A 263 22.23 -15.75 1.93
N GLU A 264 21.99 -15.93 3.22
CA GLU A 264 20.82 -16.60 3.78
C GLU A 264 19.68 -15.63 4.17
N GLY A 265 19.90 -14.31 4.08
CA GLY A 265 18.96 -13.24 4.41
C GLY A 265 18.94 -12.80 5.88
N ASN A 266 19.86 -13.31 6.72
CA ASN A 266 20.00 -12.87 8.11
C ASN A 266 20.61 -11.46 8.15
N ILE A 267 20.27 -10.67 9.17
CA ILE A 267 20.87 -9.36 9.40
C ILE A 267 22.27 -9.53 9.98
N ILE A 268 23.26 -8.84 9.41
CA ILE A 268 24.65 -8.80 9.91
C ILE A 268 24.77 -7.66 10.93
N ASP A 269 25.37 -7.92 12.09
CA ASP A 269 25.65 -6.90 13.12
C ASP A 269 26.72 -5.93 12.61
N PRO A 270 26.56 -4.59 12.72
CA PRO A 270 27.58 -3.60 12.35
C PRO A 270 28.96 -3.76 13.02
N ASN A 271 29.07 -4.62 14.03
CA ASN A 271 30.31 -4.94 14.75
C ASN A 271 30.92 -6.30 14.36
N ASP A 272 30.31 -7.06 13.44
CA ASP A 272 30.84 -8.36 12.98
C ASP A 272 32.04 -8.19 12.03
N GLU A 273 32.92 -9.20 11.95
CA GLU A 273 34.04 -9.22 11.01
C GLU A 273 33.57 -9.41 9.54
N ASP A 274 32.33 -9.88 9.33
CA ASP A 274 31.70 -10.07 8.01
C ASP A 274 30.86 -8.86 7.53
N TYR A 275 30.76 -7.75 8.27
CA TYR A 275 30.01 -6.54 7.85
C TYR A 275 30.81 -5.69 6.83
N PRO A 276 30.17 -5.10 5.79
CA PRO A 276 30.87 -4.36 4.73
C PRO A 276 31.57 -3.06 5.17
N ASP A 277 32.69 -2.75 4.50
CA ASP A 277 33.35 -1.43 4.52
C ASP A 277 32.49 -0.35 3.80
N ILE A 278 31.43 0.14 4.45
CA ILE A 278 30.54 1.18 3.92
C ILE A 278 31.30 2.52 3.88
N THR A 279 31.58 3.03 2.67
CA THR A 279 32.36 4.26 2.46
C THR A 279 31.44 5.40 2.00
N ILE A 280 30.85 6.12 2.96
CA ILE A 280 29.86 7.17 2.68
C ILE A 280 30.50 8.39 1.99
N ILE A 281 30.09 8.70 0.75
CA ILE A 281 30.60 9.80 -0.07
C ILE A 281 29.42 10.64 -0.64
N GLY A 282 28.66 11.36 0.20
CA GLY A 282 27.59 12.21 -0.36
C GLY A 282 26.49 12.75 0.56
N TYR A 283 26.78 13.17 1.80
CA TYR A 283 25.74 13.66 2.73
C TYR A 283 24.88 14.83 2.20
N GLU A 284 25.46 15.80 1.50
CA GLU A 284 24.72 17.00 1.02
C GLU A 284 23.78 16.73 -0.18
N GLU A 285 23.82 15.53 -0.76
CA GLU A 285 22.96 15.13 -1.91
C GLU A 285 22.24 13.78 -1.66
N GLY A 286 22.06 13.39 -0.39
CA GLY A 286 21.32 12.17 -0.01
C GLY A 286 21.84 10.89 -0.68
N THR A 287 23.16 10.81 -0.93
CA THR A 287 23.78 9.81 -1.79
C THR A 287 24.71 8.91 -0.99
N LEU A 288 24.57 7.60 -1.18
CA LEU A 288 25.32 6.58 -0.45
C LEU A 288 26.04 5.64 -1.41
N THR A 289 27.36 5.48 -1.25
CA THR A 289 28.20 4.59 -2.07
C THR A 289 28.85 3.53 -1.19
N PHE A 290 29.03 2.30 -1.70
CA PHE A 290 29.73 1.22 -1.02
C PHE A 290 30.34 0.19 -1.99
N THR A 291 31.43 -0.45 -1.56
CA THR A 291 32.05 -1.59 -2.26
C THR A 291 31.38 -2.89 -1.85
N ILE A 292 31.18 -3.82 -2.79
CA ILE A 292 30.54 -5.11 -2.48
C ILE A 292 31.52 -6.03 -1.75
N ASN A 293 31.45 -6.02 -0.42
CA ASN A 293 32.02 -7.05 0.44
C ASN A 293 30.87 -7.71 1.23
N HIS A 294 30.49 -8.93 0.83
CA HIS A 294 29.75 -9.88 1.67
C HIS A 294 28.31 -9.50 2.10
N PHE A 295 27.46 -9.09 1.17
CA PHE A 295 26.01 -8.98 1.39
C PHE A 295 25.19 -9.29 0.13
N THR A 296 23.94 -9.73 0.32
CA THR A 296 22.92 -9.82 -0.74
C THR A 296 21.85 -8.74 -0.62
N GLY A 297 21.55 -8.30 0.60
CA GLY A 297 20.54 -7.29 0.87
C GLY A 297 21.16 -6.06 1.55
N PHE A 298 20.72 -4.90 1.10
CA PHE A 298 20.99 -3.62 1.72
C PHE A 298 19.68 -2.84 1.81
N GLU A 299 19.37 -2.32 2.98
CA GLU A 299 18.14 -1.61 3.30
C GLU A 299 18.46 -0.53 4.32
N VAL A 300 18.11 0.73 4.04
CA VAL A 300 18.13 1.77 5.07
C VAL A 300 17.09 1.40 6.12
N ASP A 301 17.49 1.41 7.39
CA ASP A 301 16.55 1.21 8.48
C ASP A 301 15.62 2.42 8.55
N ASP A 302 14.32 2.19 8.34
CA ASP A 302 13.30 3.21 8.50
C ASP A 302 12.95 3.47 9.97
N ASN A 303 13.50 2.68 10.89
CA ASN A 303 13.25 2.73 12.32
C ASN A 303 14.36 3.48 13.06
N ILE A 304 13.99 4.53 13.79
CA ILE A 304 14.85 5.20 14.76
C ILE A 304 14.26 5.01 16.16
N TYR A 305 15.12 4.70 17.13
CA TYR A 305 14.74 4.42 18.51
C TYR A 305 15.15 5.57 19.43
N VAL A 306 14.28 5.90 20.39
CA VAL A 306 14.45 6.98 21.37
C VAL A 306 14.11 6.47 22.77
N ASP A 307 14.99 6.73 23.74
CA ASP A 307 14.84 6.34 25.16
C ASP A 307 15.48 7.41 26.06
N ASP A 308 14.68 8.06 26.92
CA ASP A 308 15.15 9.14 27.80
C ASP A 308 16.24 8.70 28.79
N SER A 309 16.34 7.39 29.05
CA SER A 309 17.27 6.79 30.00
C SER A 309 18.66 6.48 29.43
N ASN A 310 18.91 6.67 28.13
CA ASN A 310 20.25 6.43 27.56
C ASN A 310 21.30 7.46 28.06
N GLU A 311 22.50 6.97 28.42
CA GLU A 311 23.62 7.79 28.92
C GLU A 311 24.73 7.96 27.87
N GLY A 312 24.47 8.69 26.78
CA GLY A 312 25.50 8.94 25.76
C GLY A 312 25.09 9.80 24.56
N GLU A 313 25.99 9.88 23.57
CA GLU A 313 25.63 10.24 22.20
C GLU A 313 25.05 8.97 21.55
N GLY A 314 23.72 8.93 21.40
CA GLY A 314 23.02 7.83 20.73
C GLY A 314 23.25 7.82 19.21
N ASP A 315 22.99 6.69 18.58
CA ASP A 315 22.96 6.52 17.11
C ASP A 315 21.56 6.18 16.57
N GLY A 316 20.58 6.01 17.46
CA GLY A 316 19.20 5.75 17.10
C GLY A 316 18.88 4.31 16.74
N THR A 317 19.83 3.38 16.88
CA THR A 317 19.53 1.94 16.81
C THR A 317 18.81 1.47 18.08
N GLU A 318 18.12 0.33 18.03
CA GLU A 318 17.49 -0.29 19.22
C GLU A 318 18.52 -0.57 20.34
N ALA A 319 19.80 -0.74 19.99
CA ALA A 319 20.88 -1.01 20.94
C ALA A 319 21.51 0.25 21.56
N ASN A 320 21.37 1.42 20.93
CA ASN A 320 21.90 2.71 21.38
C ASN A 320 20.99 3.88 20.93
N PRO A 321 19.74 3.95 21.45
CA PRO A 321 18.74 4.92 21.03
C PRO A 321 19.16 6.37 21.30
N PHE A 322 18.55 7.34 20.62
CA PHE A 322 18.72 8.75 20.97
C PHE A 322 18.06 9.08 22.32
N GLN A 323 18.54 10.11 23.00
CA GLN A 323 17.94 10.53 24.28
C GLN A 323 16.68 11.39 24.07
N THR A 324 16.59 12.12 22.95
CA THR A 324 15.46 13.01 22.65
C THR A 324 14.70 12.60 21.39
N ILE A 325 13.39 12.88 21.39
CA ILE A 325 12.52 12.71 20.24
C ILE A 325 12.94 13.68 19.13
N GLY A 326 13.41 14.87 19.47
CA GLY A 326 14.01 15.82 18.53
C GLY A 326 15.22 15.27 17.78
N GLU A 327 16.15 14.57 18.45
CA GLU A 327 17.24 13.85 17.76
C GLU A 327 16.68 12.76 16.84
N GLY A 328 15.73 11.95 17.33
CA GLY A 328 15.10 10.89 16.54
C GLY A 328 14.40 11.40 15.27
N VAL A 329 13.61 12.48 15.37
CA VAL A 329 12.94 13.15 14.25
C VAL A 329 13.93 13.76 13.26
N ASN A 330 15.05 14.31 13.74
CA ASN A 330 16.09 14.80 12.84
C ASN A 330 16.73 13.63 12.07
N ALA A 331 17.15 12.57 12.77
CA ALA A 331 17.86 11.43 12.17
C ALA A 331 17.00 10.56 11.24
N ALA A 332 15.71 10.40 11.52
CA ALA A 332 14.82 9.49 10.79
C ALA A 332 14.71 9.82 9.29
N PRO A 333 14.60 8.81 8.42
CA PRO A 333 14.41 9.05 6.99
C PRO A 333 13.00 9.60 6.70
N THR A 334 12.84 10.32 5.59
CA THR A 334 11.51 10.79 5.16
C THR A 334 10.57 9.60 4.92
N GLY A 335 9.42 9.59 5.60
CA GLY A 335 8.47 8.48 5.65
C GLY A 335 8.75 7.41 6.73
N GLY A 336 9.87 7.51 7.46
CA GLY A 336 10.29 6.55 8.49
C GLY A 336 9.50 6.63 9.80
N THR A 337 9.86 5.75 10.74
CA THR A 337 9.23 5.58 12.05
C THR A 337 10.20 5.90 13.19
N VAL A 338 9.81 6.80 14.09
CA VAL A 338 10.49 7.04 15.37
C VAL A 338 9.76 6.31 16.48
N HIS A 339 10.36 5.24 17.00
CA HIS A 339 9.88 4.48 18.16
C HIS A 339 10.38 5.13 19.44
N VAL A 340 9.46 5.54 20.31
CA VAL A 340 9.77 6.25 21.55
C VAL A 340 9.42 5.36 22.74
N ALA A 341 10.41 5.09 23.59
CA ALA A 341 10.25 4.27 24.78
C ALA A 341 9.34 4.96 25.83
N ALA A 342 8.89 4.21 26.84
CA ALA A 342 8.19 4.78 27.98
C ALA A 342 9.17 5.60 28.83
N GLY A 343 8.88 6.88 29.03
CA GLY A 343 9.82 7.89 29.53
C GLY A 343 9.16 9.28 29.57
N ASN A 344 9.86 10.29 30.06
CA ASN A 344 9.37 11.66 30.21
C ASN A 344 10.24 12.66 29.43
N TYR A 345 9.79 13.01 28.24
CA TYR A 345 10.47 13.85 27.27
C TYR A 345 10.08 15.33 27.46
N ASP A 346 10.84 16.03 28.30
CA ASP A 346 10.69 17.47 28.61
C ASP A 346 11.16 18.35 27.41
N GLU A 347 10.59 18.14 26.23
CA GLU A 347 10.97 18.82 24.97
C GLU A 347 9.77 19.29 24.12
N ALA A 348 10.05 20.20 23.18
CA ALA A 348 9.10 20.67 22.17
C ALA A 348 9.57 20.21 20.78
N VAL A 349 8.96 19.15 20.28
CA VAL A 349 9.35 18.43 19.06
C VAL A 349 8.78 19.14 17.83
N THR A 350 9.65 19.65 16.96
CA THR A 350 9.27 20.14 15.63
C THR A 350 9.37 19.01 14.63
N ILE A 351 8.26 18.70 13.94
CA ILE A 351 8.20 17.65 12.92
C ILE A 351 8.06 18.33 11.55
N SER A 352 9.15 18.36 10.78
CA SER A 352 9.27 19.11 9.51
C SER A 352 9.68 18.21 8.33
N LYS A 353 9.09 17.01 8.28
CA LYS A 353 9.10 16.04 7.18
C LYS A 353 8.07 14.94 7.49
N PRO A 354 7.51 14.24 6.49
CA PRO A 354 6.65 13.08 6.69
C PRO A 354 7.31 12.01 7.59
N LEU A 355 6.65 11.60 8.67
CA LEU A 355 7.16 10.63 9.66
C LEU A 355 6.00 9.93 10.41
N THR A 356 6.23 8.71 10.87
CA THR A 356 5.44 8.09 11.94
C THR A 356 6.16 8.24 13.28
N LEU A 357 5.54 8.89 14.26
CA LEU A 357 5.96 8.82 15.66
C LEU A 357 5.14 7.75 16.37
N SER A 358 5.82 6.82 17.03
CA SER A 358 5.25 5.63 17.67
C SER A 358 5.67 5.59 19.14
N GLY A 359 4.82 6.12 20.02
CA GLY A 359 5.03 6.10 21.46
C GLY A 359 4.75 4.73 22.09
N ALA A 360 5.05 4.60 23.39
CA ALA A 360 4.96 3.34 24.13
C ALA A 360 3.55 2.72 24.23
N GLN A 361 2.50 3.43 23.81
CA GLN A 361 1.12 2.92 23.72
C GLN A 361 0.61 2.84 22.26
N ALA A 362 1.49 2.86 21.26
CA ALA A 362 1.09 2.89 19.85
C ALA A 362 0.21 1.69 19.46
N GLY A 363 -0.87 1.97 18.73
CA GLY A 363 -1.87 0.98 18.33
C GLY A 363 -2.82 0.51 19.46
N LEU A 364 -2.81 1.13 20.64
CA LEU A 364 -3.71 0.79 21.76
C LEU A 364 -4.76 1.90 22.01
N ASP A 365 -6.04 1.57 21.86
CA ASP A 365 -7.17 2.50 22.02
C ASP A 365 -7.12 3.25 23.37
N ALA A 366 -6.86 4.56 23.32
CA ALA A 366 -6.62 5.40 24.48
C ALA A 366 -7.91 5.93 25.14
N ARG A 367 -9.11 5.58 24.65
CA ARG A 367 -10.40 5.99 25.25
C ARG A 367 -10.63 5.51 26.68
N SER A 368 -9.78 4.64 27.21
CA SER A 368 -9.70 4.37 28.66
C SER A 368 -9.43 5.65 29.47
N CYS A 369 -8.67 6.60 28.90
CA CYS A 369 -8.01 7.72 29.59
C CYS A 369 -7.09 7.27 30.74
N THR A 370 -6.64 6.01 30.74
CA THR A 370 -5.82 5.40 31.80
C THR A 370 -4.92 4.30 31.27
N VAL A 371 -3.64 4.36 31.62
CA VAL A 371 -2.58 3.38 31.31
C VAL A 371 -1.75 3.12 32.58
N GLU A 372 -0.72 2.27 32.53
CA GLU A 372 0.07 1.91 33.72
C GLU A 372 1.11 3.02 34.04
N GLU A 373 1.32 3.31 35.33
CA GLU A 373 2.23 4.38 35.77
C GLU A 373 3.66 4.07 35.32
N GLY A 374 4.17 4.86 34.37
CA GLY A 374 5.48 4.63 33.74
C GLY A 374 5.46 3.71 32.50
N SER A 375 4.30 3.44 31.89
CA SER A 375 4.21 2.83 30.56
C SER A 375 3.92 3.83 29.43
N GLU A 376 3.93 5.13 29.74
CA GLU A 376 3.67 6.24 28.83
C GLU A 376 4.97 6.80 28.23
N SER A 377 4.96 7.16 26.95
CA SER A 377 5.86 8.19 26.42
C SER A 377 5.20 9.54 26.70
N VAL A 378 5.57 10.18 27.80
CA VAL A 378 5.04 11.50 28.20
C VAL A 378 5.87 12.58 27.52
N VAL A 379 5.23 13.46 26.75
CA VAL A 379 5.90 14.49 25.95
C VAL A 379 5.33 15.87 26.26
N GLY A 380 6.21 16.82 26.56
CA GLY A 380 5.88 18.24 26.54
C GLY A 380 6.69 19.13 27.48
N THR A 381 6.69 20.41 27.14
CA THR A 381 7.20 21.51 27.97
C THR A 381 6.10 22.54 28.23
N PRO A 382 6.29 23.47 29.19
CA PRO A 382 5.42 24.62 29.33
C PRO A 382 5.17 25.43 28.05
N GLU A 383 6.10 25.44 27.09
CA GLU A 383 6.02 26.25 25.86
C GLU A 383 5.56 25.46 24.62
N GLY A 384 5.46 24.13 24.71
CA GLY A 384 4.92 23.26 23.65
C GLY A 384 5.32 21.78 23.78
N ALA A 385 4.62 20.91 23.06
CA ALA A 385 4.93 19.48 22.96
C ALA A 385 5.17 19.08 21.49
N PHE A 386 4.13 18.82 20.67
CA PHE A 386 4.31 18.56 19.24
C PHE A 386 3.97 19.77 18.37
N ILE A 387 4.86 20.11 17.44
CA ILE A 387 4.73 21.21 16.47
C ILE A 387 4.90 20.63 15.07
N VAL A 388 3.80 20.57 14.31
CA VAL A 388 3.74 19.97 12.97
C VAL A 388 4.00 21.04 11.91
N GLN A 389 4.88 20.72 10.94
CA GLN A 389 5.31 21.65 9.89
C GLN A 389 5.42 21.00 8.48
N ASP A 390 4.81 19.83 8.27
CA ASP A 390 4.85 19.09 6.98
C ASP A 390 3.61 18.18 6.80
N ASP A 391 3.54 17.48 5.66
CA ASP A 391 2.47 16.54 5.27
C ASP A 391 2.70 15.11 5.79
N ASN A 392 1.66 14.27 5.77
CA ASN A 392 1.76 12.81 5.97
C ASN A 392 2.54 12.42 7.25
N ILE A 393 2.16 13.01 8.39
CA ILE A 393 2.73 12.74 9.71
C ILE A 393 1.74 11.94 10.56
N THR A 394 2.21 10.89 11.22
CA THR A 394 1.45 10.12 12.22
C THR A 394 2.00 10.34 13.63
N ILE A 395 1.10 10.50 14.61
CA ILE A 395 1.41 10.58 16.04
C ILE A 395 0.54 9.53 16.73
N ASP A 396 1.13 8.39 17.09
CA ASP A 396 0.46 7.21 17.65
C ASP A 396 0.96 6.91 19.07
N GLY A 397 0.06 6.86 20.06
CA GLY A 397 0.36 6.26 21.37
C GLY A 397 1.16 7.07 22.39
N PHE A 398 1.10 8.41 22.33
CA PHE A 398 1.77 9.31 23.28
C PHE A 398 0.83 9.83 24.39
N THR A 399 1.42 10.26 25.50
CA THR A 399 0.74 11.15 26.45
C THR A 399 1.30 12.56 26.32
N ILE A 400 0.44 13.51 25.98
CA ILE A 400 0.84 14.84 25.47
C ILE A 400 0.31 15.88 26.45
N ALA A 401 1.21 16.48 27.25
CA ALA A 401 0.80 17.22 28.43
C ALA A 401 1.72 18.36 28.86
N GLY A 402 1.19 19.27 29.68
CA GLY A 402 1.96 20.29 30.38
C GLY A 402 2.22 21.58 29.58
N VAL A 403 1.62 21.76 28.41
CA VAL A 403 1.73 23.01 27.62
C VAL A 403 0.87 24.11 28.25
N ILE A 404 1.50 24.93 29.11
CA ILE A 404 0.85 25.94 29.96
C ILE A 404 1.25 27.40 29.63
N VAL A 405 1.91 27.63 28.50
CA VAL A 405 2.28 28.95 27.96
C VAL A 405 1.83 29.03 26.50
N GLY A 406 1.25 30.16 26.10
CA GLY A 406 0.79 30.40 24.72
C GLY A 406 0.93 31.87 24.30
N GLY A 407 1.14 32.10 23.01
CA GLY A 407 1.33 33.43 22.40
C GLY A 407 2.21 33.37 21.16
N GLU A 408 2.74 34.51 20.69
CA GLU A 408 3.61 34.63 19.51
C GLU A 408 4.97 33.87 19.60
N SER A 409 5.18 33.04 20.62
CA SER A 409 6.45 32.32 20.86
C SER A 409 6.29 30.98 21.60
N ALA A 410 5.07 30.46 21.74
CA ALA A 410 4.78 29.18 22.41
C ALA A 410 3.54 28.54 21.77
N SER A 411 3.50 27.21 21.65
CA SER A 411 2.50 26.51 20.83
C SER A 411 1.06 26.69 21.32
N GLY A 412 0.86 26.89 22.63
CA GLY A 412 -0.47 27.01 23.25
C GLY A 412 -1.35 25.74 23.16
N ALA A 413 -0.83 24.65 22.60
CA ALA A 413 -1.55 23.39 22.40
C ALA A 413 -0.61 22.19 22.53
N GLY A 414 -1.14 21.05 22.98
CA GLY A 414 -0.40 19.79 23.07
C GLY A 414 0.09 19.31 21.69
N ILE A 415 -0.80 19.29 20.70
CA ILE A 415 -0.43 19.17 19.29
C ILE A 415 -0.78 20.48 18.59
N ASN A 416 0.18 21.09 17.90
CA ASN A 416 -0.01 22.32 17.14
C ASN A 416 0.26 22.09 15.64
N ILE A 417 -0.79 22.25 14.82
CA ILE A 417 -0.75 22.32 13.36
C ILE A 417 -1.24 23.73 12.98
N SER A 418 -0.33 24.64 12.62
CA SER A 418 -0.64 26.06 12.33
C SER A 418 -0.28 26.50 10.91
N GLY A 419 -0.31 25.59 9.93
CA GLY A 419 0.08 25.87 8.55
C GLY A 419 -0.99 26.53 7.66
N GLY A 420 -2.25 26.48 8.07
CA GLY A 420 -3.39 26.83 7.22
C GLY A 420 -3.61 25.79 6.12
N GLU A 421 -4.11 26.22 4.95
CA GLU A 421 -4.39 25.36 3.77
C GLU A 421 -3.19 24.55 3.23
N GLY A 422 -1.99 24.70 3.80
CA GLY A 422 -0.72 24.20 3.25
C GLY A 422 -0.22 22.83 3.73
N TYR A 423 -0.88 22.18 4.70
CA TYR A 423 -0.52 20.82 5.16
C TYR A 423 -1.66 19.81 4.97
N SER A 424 -1.35 18.54 4.70
CA SER A 424 -2.35 17.45 4.59
C SER A 424 -1.95 16.08 5.20
N ASP A 425 -2.90 15.15 5.22
CA ASP A 425 -2.72 13.72 5.56
C ASP A 425 -2.29 13.45 7.03
N MET A 426 -2.87 14.18 7.99
CA MET A 426 -2.47 14.13 9.41
C MET A 426 -3.07 12.94 10.19
N THR A 427 -2.21 12.01 10.60
CA THR A 427 -2.37 10.80 11.46
C THR A 427 -2.46 10.93 13.00
N ILE A 428 -3.43 11.59 13.65
CA ILE A 428 -3.43 11.70 15.14
C ILE A 428 -4.24 10.58 15.82
N LYS A 429 -3.59 9.59 16.46
CA LYS A 429 -4.30 8.45 17.05
C LYS A 429 -3.77 7.89 18.38
N ASN A 430 -4.65 7.26 19.16
CA ASN A 430 -4.30 6.54 20.40
C ASN A 430 -3.56 7.39 21.46
N ASN A 431 -3.66 8.72 21.42
CA ASN A 431 -2.96 9.60 22.35
C ASN A 431 -3.83 9.92 23.59
N ILE A 432 -3.19 10.21 24.72
CA ILE A 432 -3.81 10.83 25.90
C ILE A 432 -3.35 12.29 25.97
N ILE A 433 -4.21 13.22 25.56
CA ILE A 433 -3.90 14.65 25.42
C ILE A 433 -4.54 15.40 26.59
N ARG A 434 -3.74 15.90 27.54
CA ARG A 434 -4.24 16.43 28.81
C ARG A 434 -3.41 17.53 29.46
N ASP A 435 -4.03 18.28 30.38
CA ASP A 435 -3.37 19.29 31.22
C ASP A 435 -2.70 20.45 30.44
N ASN A 436 -3.04 20.63 29.16
CA ASN A 436 -2.56 21.73 28.31
C ASN A 436 -3.50 22.95 28.38
N ILE A 437 -3.12 24.08 27.77
CA ILE A 437 -4.06 25.18 27.47
C ILE A 437 -5.17 24.67 26.55
N MET A 438 -4.80 23.91 25.52
CA MET A 438 -5.67 23.39 24.47
C MET A 438 -5.14 22.03 24.02
N GLY A 439 -6.02 21.10 23.65
CA GLY A 439 -5.59 19.75 23.26
C GLY A 439 -4.86 19.75 21.91
N ILE A 440 -5.61 20.00 20.83
CA ILE A 440 -5.12 20.02 19.46
C ILE A 440 -5.50 21.35 18.80
N TYR A 441 -4.51 22.05 18.22
CA TYR A 441 -4.74 23.09 17.21
C TYR A 441 -4.66 22.44 15.83
N LEU A 442 -5.79 22.33 15.12
CA LEU A 442 -5.95 21.49 13.94
C LEU A 442 -6.23 22.35 12.70
N ASN A 443 -5.18 22.69 11.95
CA ASN A 443 -5.26 23.48 10.71
C ASN A 443 -4.38 22.87 9.62
N GLY A 444 -4.70 21.62 9.24
CA GLY A 444 -4.13 20.89 8.12
C GLY A 444 -5.18 19.91 7.59
N ASN A 445 -5.32 19.81 6.28
CA ASN A 445 -6.44 19.18 5.57
C ASN A 445 -6.30 17.64 5.51
N ASP A 446 -7.35 16.93 5.06
CA ASP A 446 -7.38 15.45 4.96
C ASP A 446 -6.89 14.75 6.25
N GLY A 447 -7.22 15.35 7.40
CA GLY A 447 -6.77 14.89 8.72
C GLY A 447 -7.65 13.77 9.28
N THR A 448 -7.04 12.82 9.98
CA THR A 448 -7.73 11.83 10.81
C THR A 448 -7.31 11.99 12.26
N VAL A 449 -8.29 12.21 13.14
CA VAL A 449 -8.11 12.23 14.59
C VAL A 449 -8.93 11.09 15.18
N GLU A 450 -8.30 10.00 15.64
CA GLU A 450 -9.03 8.82 16.12
C GLU A 450 -8.53 8.13 17.40
N GLN A 451 -9.44 7.53 18.16
CA GLN A 451 -9.12 6.65 19.31
C GLN A 451 -8.30 7.34 20.43
N ASN A 452 -8.22 8.67 20.42
CA ASN A 452 -7.55 9.47 21.45
C ASN A 452 -8.46 9.65 22.69
N CYS A 453 -7.87 9.89 23.85
CA CYS A 453 -8.55 10.56 24.97
C CYS A 453 -8.04 12.01 25.07
N ILE A 454 -8.96 12.97 24.99
CA ILE A 454 -8.69 14.41 25.07
C ILE A 454 -9.41 14.94 26.33
N LYS A 455 -8.62 15.35 27.32
CA LYS A 455 -9.11 15.52 28.70
C LYS A 455 -8.47 16.68 29.47
N ASP A 456 -9.26 17.41 30.26
CA ASP A 456 -8.80 18.44 31.20
C ASP A 456 -7.86 19.51 30.57
N ASN A 457 -7.98 19.79 29.26
CA ASN A 457 -7.11 20.77 28.57
C ASN A 457 -7.58 22.22 28.83
N ASN A 458 -7.36 22.68 30.07
CA ASN A 458 -7.95 23.88 30.67
C ASN A 458 -6.92 24.87 31.27
N ALA A 459 -5.64 24.79 30.92
CA ALA A 459 -4.64 25.74 31.45
C ALA A 459 -4.84 27.17 30.90
N GLU A 460 -4.50 28.19 31.68
CA GLU A 460 -4.82 29.60 31.35
C GLU A 460 -4.03 30.09 30.13
N GLY A 461 -4.72 30.41 29.03
CA GLY A 461 -4.08 30.86 27.78
C GLY A 461 -5.04 31.21 26.64
N PRO A 462 -4.52 31.57 25.45
CA PRO A 462 -5.31 31.75 24.24
C PRO A 462 -6.03 30.45 23.86
N ALA A 463 -7.31 30.52 23.47
CA ALA A 463 -8.14 29.34 23.18
C ALA A 463 -8.14 28.26 24.28
N SER A 464 -7.98 28.66 25.55
CA SER A 464 -8.04 27.77 26.71
C SER A 464 -9.36 27.00 26.80
N GLY A 465 -9.30 25.72 27.19
CA GLY A 465 -10.49 24.89 27.42
C GLY A 465 -11.08 24.23 26.17
N ASN A 466 -10.38 24.24 25.03
CA ASN A 466 -10.81 23.57 23.81
C ASN A 466 -10.11 22.21 23.69
N GLY A 467 -10.85 21.14 23.42
CA GLY A 467 -10.28 19.81 23.14
C GLY A 467 -9.59 19.78 21.78
N ILE A 468 -10.36 20.04 20.72
CA ILE A 468 -9.88 20.33 19.36
C ILE A 468 -10.38 21.72 18.95
N TYR A 469 -9.48 22.54 18.41
CA TYR A 469 -9.78 23.88 17.91
C TYR A 469 -9.21 24.07 16.50
N SER A 470 -9.97 24.71 15.63
CA SER A 470 -9.52 25.13 14.30
C SER A 470 -10.07 26.51 13.97
N ASP A 471 -9.24 27.41 13.43
CA ASP A 471 -9.67 28.75 13.02
C ASP A 471 -9.08 29.24 11.69
N GLN A 472 -8.36 28.39 10.95
CA GLN A 472 -7.69 28.71 9.66
C GLN A 472 -8.22 27.91 8.45
N GLY A 473 -9.51 27.54 8.44
CA GLY A 473 -10.18 27.00 7.23
C GLY A 473 -9.94 25.52 6.93
N LEU A 474 -9.91 24.67 7.96
CA LEU A 474 -9.73 23.21 7.86
C LEU A 474 -10.66 22.54 6.83
N SER A 475 -10.12 21.60 6.03
CA SER A 475 -10.92 20.79 5.10
C SER A 475 -10.78 19.27 5.25
N ASP A 476 -11.80 18.56 4.79
CA ASP A 476 -11.79 17.11 4.50
C ASP A 476 -11.42 16.20 5.68
N THR A 477 -11.59 16.70 6.91
CA THR A 477 -11.05 16.09 8.13
C THR A 477 -12.10 15.25 8.88
N VAL A 478 -11.66 14.08 9.36
CA VAL A 478 -12.47 13.11 10.13
C VAL A 478 -11.98 13.03 11.58
N ILE A 479 -12.80 13.51 12.50
CA ILE A 479 -12.62 13.37 13.96
C ILE A 479 -13.54 12.21 14.40
N SER A 480 -13.00 11.00 14.56
CA SER A 480 -13.81 9.83 14.89
C SER A 480 -13.35 9.01 16.08
N ASN A 481 -14.24 8.29 16.75
CA ASN A 481 -13.86 7.30 17.76
C ASN A 481 -13.00 7.85 18.93
N ASN A 482 -12.97 9.16 19.19
CA ASN A 482 -12.25 9.72 20.33
C ASN A 482 -13.11 9.70 21.59
N LYS A 483 -12.49 10.00 22.74
CA LYS A 483 -13.19 10.35 23.97
C LYS A 483 -12.78 11.74 24.45
N PHE A 484 -13.77 12.55 24.76
CA PHE A 484 -13.65 13.87 25.36
C PHE A 484 -14.21 13.81 26.80
N THR A 485 -13.47 14.33 27.78
CA THR A 485 -13.99 14.55 29.14
C THR A 485 -13.33 15.73 29.85
N GLY A 486 -14.12 16.64 30.44
CA GLY A 486 -13.63 17.71 31.32
C GLY A 486 -13.15 19.03 30.68
N GLN A 487 -13.38 19.31 29.39
CA GLN A 487 -13.01 20.61 28.80
C GLN A 487 -13.93 21.75 29.27
N THR A 488 -13.37 22.92 29.61
CA THR A 488 -14.16 24.06 30.13
C THR A 488 -14.71 25.02 29.06
N ASN A 489 -14.40 24.82 27.77
CA ASN A 489 -14.98 25.59 26.66
C ASN A 489 -15.76 24.71 25.69
N THR A 490 -15.13 23.74 25.02
CA THR A 490 -15.75 22.87 23.98
C THR A 490 -14.97 21.58 23.77
N SER A 491 -15.63 20.49 23.40
CA SER A 491 -14.95 19.27 22.94
C SER A 491 -14.28 19.49 21.58
N VAL A 492 -15.03 20.00 20.61
CA VAL A 492 -14.57 20.27 19.23
C VAL A 492 -15.11 21.63 18.80
N ASN A 493 -14.26 22.50 18.26
CA ASN A 493 -14.62 23.87 17.90
C ASN A 493 -14.02 24.25 16.55
N MET A 494 -14.89 24.27 15.53
CA MET A 494 -14.59 24.87 14.22
C MET A 494 -15.01 26.34 14.28
N ALA A 495 -14.05 27.26 14.22
CA ALA A 495 -14.24 28.66 14.54
C ALA A 495 -14.33 29.56 13.28
N SER A 496 -13.59 30.67 13.21
CA SER A 496 -13.96 31.81 12.37
C SER A 496 -13.79 31.65 10.86
N GLU A 497 -12.74 31.00 10.38
CA GLU A 497 -12.52 30.81 8.93
C GLU A 497 -13.28 29.60 8.37
N SER A 498 -13.61 29.66 7.09
CA SER A 498 -14.58 28.78 6.44
C SER A 498 -14.05 27.35 6.29
N SER A 499 -14.32 26.50 7.28
CA SER A 499 -13.96 25.08 7.24
C SER A 499 -14.92 24.29 6.33
N SER A 500 -14.52 23.14 5.77
CA SER A 500 -15.40 22.38 4.86
C SER A 500 -15.19 20.87 4.83
N ASN A 501 -16.25 20.12 4.53
CA ASN A 501 -16.27 18.65 4.53
C ASN A 501 -15.77 18.03 5.86
N ILE A 502 -16.18 18.63 6.98
CA ILE A 502 -15.77 18.18 8.33
C ILE A 502 -16.70 17.09 8.84
N THR A 503 -16.14 15.96 9.30
CA THR A 503 -16.91 14.85 9.88
C THR A 503 -16.51 14.61 11.34
N VAL A 504 -17.48 14.67 12.26
CA VAL A 504 -17.32 14.32 13.68
C VAL A 504 -18.20 13.11 13.98
N THR A 505 -17.62 11.92 14.13
CA THR A 505 -18.41 10.67 14.22
C THR A 505 -17.97 9.66 15.29
N ASP A 506 -18.93 8.95 15.91
CA ASP A 506 -18.65 7.84 16.85
C ASP A 506 -17.81 8.24 18.09
N ASN A 507 -17.73 9.53 18.42
CA ASN A 507 -17.00 10.01 19.58
C ASN A 507 -17.84 9.88 20.87
N GLN A 508 -17.16 9.73 22.01
CA GLN A 508 -17.75 9.73 23.35
C GLN A 508 -17.44 11.06 24.04
N ILE A 509 -18.45 11.83 24.43
CA ILE A 509 -18.32 13.13 25.10
C ILE A 509 -19.02 13.01 26.45
N VAL A 510 -18.26 13.00 27.55
CA VAL A 510 -18.75 12.59 28.87
C VAL A 510 -18.23 13.53 29.96
N ASP A 511 -19.12 14.14 30.75
CA ASP A 511 -18.77 15.18 31.73
C ASP A 511 -17.92 16.31 31.06
N ASP A 512 -18.40 16.86 29.95
CA ASP A 512 -17.63 17.73 29.04
C ASP A 512 -18.49 18.84 28.39
N SER A 513 -18.07 19.42 27.27
CA SER A 513 -18.72 20.53 26.57
C SER A 513 -18.98 20.24 25.08
N GLU A 514 -19.70 21.16 24.43
CA GLU A 514 -20.31 21.03 23.10
C GLU A 514 -19.35 20.71 21.93
N ILE A 515 -19.92 20.11 20.88
CA ILE A 515 -19.41 20.19 19.50
C ILE A 515 -19.93 21.52 18.90
N LEU A 516 -19.02 22.46 18.65
CA LEU A 516 -19.32 23.77 18.07
C LEU A 516 -18.87 23.83 16.60
N PHE A 517 -19.83 24.02 15.69
CA PHE A 517 -19.57 24.34 14.28
C PHE A 517 -19.94 25.80 14.01
N PHE A 518 -18.97 26.61 13.60
CA PHE A 518 -19.15 27.94 13.06
C PHE A 518 -18.59 27.96 11.63
N ASN A 519 -19.28 28.62 10.69
CA ASN A 519 -18.84 28.83 9.31
C ASN A 519 -18.43 27.55 8.54
N VAL A 520 -18.97 26.37 8.91
CA VAL A 520 -18.67 25.08 8.25
C VAL A 520 -19.55 24.88 7.02
N ASN A 521 -18.91 24.63 5.87
CA ASN A 521 -19.59 24.31 4.60
C ASN A 521 -19.41 22.83 4.24
N ILE A 522 -20.51 22.07 4.23
CA ILE A 522 -20.55 20.61 4.23
C ILE A 522 -19.98 20.08 5.56
N GLY A 523 -20.85 19.54 6.41
CA GLY A 523 -20.44 19.00 7.70
C GLY A 523 -21.35 17.88 8.19
N THR A 524 -20.75 16.84 8.76
CA THR A 524 -21.46 15.67 9.31
C THR A 524 -21.16 15.54 10.79
N ILE A 525 -22.20 15.42 11.61
CA ILE A 525 -22.08 15.08 13.04
C ILE A 525 -22.91 13.83 13.27
N SER A 526 -22.29 12.67 13.45
CA SER A 526 -23.00 11.38 13.42
C SER A 526 -22.59 10.38 14.50
N ALA A 527 -23.51 9.53 14.95
CA ALA A 527 -23.23 8.43 15.89
C ALA A 527 -22.52 8.79 17.22
N ASN A 528 -22.32 10.08 17.53
CA ASN A 528 -21.63 10.51 18.74
C ASN A 528 -22.53 10.24 19.96
N THR A 529 -21.92 9.85 21.08
CA THR A 529 -22.60 9.69 22.37
C THR A 529 -22.17 10.81 23.30
N ILE A 530 -23.09 11.71 23.61
CA ILE A 530 -22.87 12.89 24.44
C ILE A 530 -23.72 12.75 25.71
N THR A 531 -23.08 12.77 26.88
CA THR A 531 -23.76 12.60 28.18
C THR A 531 -23.25 13.62 29.18
N ASP A 532 -24.18 14.30 29.84
CA ASP A 532 -23.94 15.24 30.94
C ASP A 532 -23.01 16.40 30.51
N SER A 533 -23.38 17.05 29.39
CA SER A 533 -22.67 18.24 28.89
C SER A 533 -22.91 19.45 29.80
N ALA A 534 -21.83 20.17 30.10
CA ALA A 534 -21.80 21.42 30.86
C ALA A 534 -22.22 22.65 30.02
N ASN A 535 -22.39 22.49 28.70
CA ASN A 535 -22.96 23.45 27.76
C ASN A 535 -24.01 22.71 26.87
N HIS A 536 -24.16 23.08 25.60
CA HIS A 536 -24.97 22.29 24.66
C HIS A 536 -24.35 20.91 24.38
N GLY A 537 -25.09 20.00 23.76
CA GLY A 537 -24.49 18.81 23.15
C GLY A 537 -23.81 19.17 21.82
N ILE A 538 -24.58 19.78 20.92
CA ILE A 538 -24.13 20.27 19.61
C ILE A 538 -24.63 21.70 19.42
N GLN A 539 -23.76 22.62 18.98
CA GLN A 539 -24.12 23.99 18.64
C GLN A 539 -23.69 24.35 17.21
N LEU A 540 -24.64 24.83 16.41
CA LEU A 540 -24.39 25.45 15.11
C LEU A 540 -24.39 26.97 15.28
N GLY A 541 -23.20 27.54 15.46
CA GLY A 541 -22.94 28.90 15.91
C GLY A 541 -23.17 30.03 14.88
N GLY A 542 -23.52 29.68 13.64
CA GLY A 542 -23.79 30.63 12.57
C GLY A 542 -22.95 30.38 11.30
N GLY A 543 -23.51 30.79 10.16
CA GLY A 543 -22.83 30.75 8.85
C GLY A 543 -22.69 29.37 8.21
N ASN A 544 -23.08 28.31 8.91
CA ASN A 544 -22.94 26.94 8.43
C ASN A 544 -23.85 26.63 7.22
N SER A 545 -23.41 25.76 6.31
CA SER A 545 -24.21 25.32 5.16
C SER A 545 -24.05 23.83 4.86
N ILE A 546 -25.18 23.14 4.63
CA ILE A 546 -25.23 21.70 4.31
C ILE A 546 -24.69 20.88 5.48
N ILE A 547 -25.41 20.90 6.60
CA ILE A 547 -25.05 20.16 7.82
C ILE A 547 -26.02 18.99 8.03
N ASP A 548 -25.49 17.80 8.28
CA ASP A 548 -26.28 16.59 8.59
C ASP A 548 -25.90 16.06 9.98
N VAL A 549 -26.85 16.15 10.92
CA VAL A 549 -26.72 15.71 12.30
C VAL A 549 -27.55 14.43 12.46
N THR A 550 -26.89 13.26 12.42
CA THR A 550 -27.59 11.98 12.24
C THR A 550 -27.13 10.85 13.16
N GLY A 551 -28.07 10.24 13.89
CA GLY A 551 -27.81 9.05 14.71
C GLY A 551 -27.05 9.29 16.02
N ASN A 552 -26.89 10.54 16.44
CA ASN A 552 -26.23 10.89 17.71
C ASN A 552 -27.16 10.57 18.90
N THR A 553 -26.58 10.25 20.05
CA THR A 553 -27.28 10.17 21.34
C THR A 553 -26.81 11.34 22.21
N VAL A 554 -27.73 12.18 22.70
CA VAL A 554 -27.43 13.35 23.51
C VAL A 554 -28.34 13.41 24.74
N HIS A 555 -27.73 13.36 25.93
CA HIS A 555 -28.42 13.27 27.21
C HIS A 555 -27.81 14.19 28.28
N GLY A 556 -28.62 14.66 29.23
CA GLY A 556 -28.16 15.36 30.42
C GLY A 556 -27.70 16.81 30.22
N SER A 557 -27.88 17.41 29.04
CA SER A 557 -27.62 18.85 28.82
C SER A 557 -28.68 19.69 29.55
N THR A 558 -28.41 20.03 30.80
CA THR A 558 -29.35 20.65 31.77
C THR A 558 -28.91 22.09 32.11
N ASP A 559 -29.58 22.77 33.06
CA ASP A 559 -29.32 24.18 33.42
C ASP A 559 -29.47 25.15 32.22
N GLU A 560 -30.66 25.13 31.60
CA GLU A 560 -31.08 25.90 30.40
C GLU A 560 -30.39 25.50 29.08
N TRP A 561 -29.52 24.48 29.08
CA TRP A 561 -28.84 24.00 27.87
C TRP A 561 -29.69 23.10 26.95
N SER A 562 -29.11 22.71 25.81
CA SER A 562 -29.84 22.03 24.72
C SER A 562 -29.02 20.90 24.14
N ALA A 563 -29.67 19.78 23.81
CA ALA A 563 -29.01 18.69 23.09
C ALA A 563 -28.51 19.13 21.71
N ILE A 564 -29.32 19.88 20.96
CA ILE A 564 -28.88 20.59 19.75
C ILE A 564 -29.34 22.05 19.81
N ARG A 565 -28.44 22.98 19.48
CA ARG A 565 -28.75 24.41 19.28
C ARG A 565 -28.37 24.91 17.90
N ILE A 566 -29.19 25.79 17.33
CA ILE A 566 -28.87 26.58 16.13
C ILE A 566 -29.03 28.07 16.47
N ASN A 567 -27.94 28.84 16.36
CA ASN A 567 -27.88 30.27 16.67
C ASN A 567 -26.87 31.01 15.75
N GLY A 568 -26.47 32.23 16.12
CA GLY A 568 -25.51 33.05 15.37
C GLY A 568 -26.09 34.29 14.68
N GLU A 569 -25.23 35.23 14.30
CA GLU A 569 -25.61 36.40 13.48
C GLU A 569 -25.67 36.07 11.97
N ALA A 570 -24.93 35.04 11.54
CA ALA A 570 -24.91 34.55 10.17
C ALA A 570 -25.84 33.35 10.01
N MET A 571 -26.64 33.35 8.95
CA MET A 571 -27.66 32.34 8.65
C MET A 571 -27.05 30.93 8.51
N ASN A 572 -27.56 29.97 9.28
CA ASN A 572 -27.31 28.53 9.06
C ASN A 572 -28.27 28.02 7.97
N SER A 573 -27.80 27.16 7.07
CA SER A 573 -28.59 26.77 5.88
C SER A 573 -28.50 25.29 5.52
N ASN A 574 -29.63 24.72 5.08
CA ASN A 574 -29.73 23.30 4.71
C ASN A 574 -29.25 22.37 5.84
N VAL A 575 -29.86 22.52 7.03
CA VAL A 575 -29.50 21.74 8.22
C VAL A 575 -30.51 20.59 8.38
N THR A 576 -30.01 19.37 8.43
CA THR A 576 -30.81 18.15 8.65
C THR A 576 -30.45 17.57 10.01
N ILE A 577 -31.46 17.31 10.84
CA ILE A 577 -31.36 16.71 12.17
C ILE A 577 -32.27 15.48 12.18
N ARG A 578 -31.69 14.28 12.14
CA ARG A 578 -32.46 13.04 11.92
C ARG A 578 -31.94 11.82 12.65
N ASN A 579 -32.83 10.88 12.97
CA ASN A 579 -32.47 9.59 13.61
C ASN A 579 -31.69 9.74 14.94
N ASN A 580 -31.65 10.92 15.57
CA ASN A 580 -30.93 11.14 16.83
C ASN A 580 -31.79 10.74 18.03
N SER A 581 -31.16 10.36 19.14
CA SER A 581 -31.81 10.23 20.45
C SER A 581 -31.44 11.43 21.32
N LEU A 582 -32.35 12.41 21.45
CA LEU A 582 -32.11 13.66 22.18
C LEU A 582 -33.06 13.67 23.39
N THR A 583 -32.60 13.21 24.55
CA THR A 583 -33.48 12.91 25.70
C THR A 583 -32.93 13.42 27.03
N GLY A 584 -33.79 13.83 27.97
CA GLY A 584 -33.33 14.24 29.31
C GLY A 584 -32.49 15.52 29.35
N ASN A 585 -32.72 16.43 28.41
CA ASN A 585 -32.09 17.76 28.34
C ASN A 585 -33.13 18.85 28.66
N ASP A 586 -32.70 20.06 28.99
CA ASP A 586 -33.66 21.17 29.18
C ASP A 586 -34.35 21.50 27.85
N TYR A 587 -33.58 21.57 26.76
CA TYR A 587 -34.11 21.62 25.39
C TYR A 587 -33.63 20.44 24.53
N GLY A 588 -34.54 19.78 23.80
CA GLY A 588 -34.17 18.76 22.80
C GLY A 588 -33.50 19.40 21.58
N VAL A 589 -34.26 20.18 20.81
CA VAL A 589 -33.74 21.03 19.73
C VAL A 589 -34.15 22.48 19.98
N ASN A 590 -33.19 23.41 19.98
CA ASN A 590 -33.39 24.84 20.22
C ASN A 590 -32.90 25.66 19.03
N ILE A 591 -33.80 26.38 18.34
CA ILE A 591 -33.49 27.19 17.17
C ILE A 591 -33.87 28.65 17.45
N ASN A 592 -32.87 29.53 17.45
CA ASN A 592 -33.07 30.96 17.65
C ASN A 592 -33.80 31.62 16.44
N ALA A 593 -34.56 32.68 16.73
CA ALA A 593 -35.33 33.45 15.75
C ALA A 593 -34.49 33.96 14.56
N ASN A 594 -34.87 33.57 13.34
CA ASN A 594 -34.27 34.03 12.06
C ASN A 594 -32.78 33.70 11.85
N VAL A 595 -32.23 32.71 12.56
CA VAL A 595 -30.83 32.27 12.40
C VAL A 595 -30.66 31.09 11.44
N ALA A 596 -31.75 30.52 10.92
CA ALA A 596 -31.72 29.30 10.12
C ALA A 596 -32.73 29.27 8.96
N SER A 597 -32.38 28.59 7.86
CA SER A 597 -33.21 28.46 6.67
C SER A 597 -33.04 27.09 6.00
N GLY A 598 -34.15 26.44 5.64
CA GLY A 598 -34.12 25.06 5.13
C GLY A 598 -33.64 24.09 6.21
N VAL A 599 -34.31 24.11 7.36
CA VAL A 599 -34.05 23.18 8.47
C VAL A 599 -35.08 22.06 8.45
N THR A 600 -34.60 20.84 8.66
CA THR A 600 -35.42 19.63 8.81
C THR A 600 -35.03 18.93 10.10
N VAL A 601 -36.00 18.64 10.96
CA VAL A 601 -35.86 17.90 12.22
C VAL A 601 -36.85 16.74 12.15
N ASN A 602 -36.44 15.54 11.73
CA ASN A 602 -37.37 14.40 11.58
C ASN A 602 -36.78 13.05 12.01
N PHE A 603 -37.63 12.12 12.45
CA PHE A 603 -37.22 10.79 12.96
C PHE A 603 -36.32 10.81 14.20
N ASN A 604 -36.35 11.87 15.01
CA ASN A 604 -35.60 11.94 16.27
C ASN A 604 -36.45 11.46 17.46
N ASP A 605 -35.78 10.95 18.50
CA ASP A 605 -36.31 11.01 19.86
C ASP A 605 -36.18 12.44 20.38
N LEU A 606 -37.28 12.99 20.91
CA LEU A 606 -37.32 14.26 21.63
C LEU A 606 -38.02 14.10 22.99
N SER A 607 -38.11 12.86 23.51
CA SER A 607 -38.73 12.52 24.79
C SER A 607 -37.90 12.94 26.01
N ASP A 608 -38.53 12.94 27.19
CA ASP A 608 -37.93 13.26 28.49
C ASP A 608 -37.20 14.63 28.63
N ASN A 609 -37.25 15.50 27.62
CA ASN A 609 -36.77 16.89 27.70
C ASN A 609 -37.81 17.81 28.36
N ILE A 610 -37.39 18.97 28.90
CA ILE A 610 -38.34 19.99 29.41
C ILE A 610 -39.09 20.65 28.25
N VAL A 611 -38.37 21.03 27.19
CA VAL A 611 -38.93 21.47 25.90
C VAL A 611 -38.36 20.61 24.78
N SER A 612 -39.21 19.87 24.07
CA SER A 612 -38.77 18.95 23.00
C SER A 612 -38.26 19.69 21.77
N LEU A 613 -38.97 20.75 21.35
CA LEU A 613 -38.58 21.62 20.24
C LEU A 613 -38.93 23.08 20.56
N TYR A 614 -37.94 23.96 20.49
CA TYR A 614 -38.11 25.40 20.55
C TYR A 614 -37.73 26.04 19.21
N TYR A 615 -38.63 26.85 18.65
CA TYR A 615 -38.44 27.56 17.39
C TYR A 615 -38.90 29.02 17.52
N GLY A 616 -37.97 29.91 17.86
CA GLY A 616 -38.28 31.32 18.07
C GLY A 616 -38.70 32.05 16.78
N GLN A 617 -39.53 33.09 16.92
CA GLN A 617 -40.17 33.87 15.84
C GLN A 617 -39.39 33.94 14.50
N SER A 618 -39.80 33.16 13.50
CA SER A 618 -39.22 33.23 12.16
C SER A 618 -40.25 32.99 11.05
N GLU A 619 -40.05 33.66 9.90
CA GLU A 619 -40.90 33.51 8.71
C GLU A 619 -40.53 32.27 7.86
N THR A 620 -39.44 31.56 8.17
CA THR A 620 -39.04 30.34 7.46
C THR A 620 -39.85 29.12 7.94
N PRO A 621 -40.30 28.23 7.05
CA PRO A 621 -40.93 26.97 7.47
C PRO A 621 -39.91 25.97 8.05
N LEU A 622 -40.36 25.20 9.03
CA LEU A 622 -39.62 24.09 9.65
C LEU A 622 -40.36 22.76 9.41
N ASP A 623 -39.70 21.78 8.79
CA ASP A 623 -40.17 20.39 8.82
C ASP A 623 -39.75 19.77 10.15
N ALA A 624 -40.72 19.56 11.04
CA ALA A 624 -40.58 18.87 12.32
C ALA A 624 -41.34 17.51 12.33
N THR A 625 -41.64 16.95 11.15
CA THR A 625 -42.47 15.76 11.02
C THR A 625 -41.77 14.49 11.51
N ASN A 626 -42.54 13.44 11.77
CA ASN A 626 -42.07 12.09 12.07
C ASN A 626 -41.09 11.97 13.26
N ASN A 627 -41.04 12.93 14.19
CA ASN A 627 -40.35 12.75 15.47
C ASN A 627 -41.19 11.95 16.48
N TRP A 628 -40.53 11.40 17.50
CA TRP A 628 -41.16 10.83 18.69
C TRP A 628 -41.12 11.83 19.85
N TRP A 629 -42.30 12.19 20.35
CA TRP A 629 -42.49 13.19 21.41
C TRP A 629 -42.72 12.53 22.79
N GLY A 630 -42.16 11.35 23.03
CA GLY A 630 -42.37 10.60 24.29
C GLY A 630 -43.75 9.94 24.46
N CYS A 631 -44.75 10.26 23.62
CA CYS A 631 -46.10 9.75 23.79
C CYS A 631 -46.86 9.51 22.47
N SER A 632 -47.88 8.65 22.50
CA SER A 632 -48.70 8.27 21.33
C SER A 632 -49.85 9.24 21.01
N SER A 633 -49.77 10.50 21.47
CA SER A 633 -50.73 11.58 21.19
C SER A 633 -49.98 12.80 20.66
N THR A 634 -50.69 13.86 20.28
CA THR A 634 -50.06 15.12 19.86
C THR A 634 -49.08 15.62 20.92
N PRO A 635 -47.92 16.19 20.55
CA PRO A 635 -47.16 17.04 21.45
C PRO A 635 -48.01 18.22 21.95
N ALA A 636 -47.58 18.86 23.03
CA ALA A 636 -48.22 20.06 23.54
C ALA A 636 -47.62 21.31 22.87
N GLU A 637 -48.44 22.03 22.11
CA GLU A 637 -48.15 23.41 21.67
C GLU A 637 -48.22 24.36 22.87
N ILE A 638 -47.22 25.22 23.05
CA ILE A 638 -47.22 26.34 24.00
C ILE A 638 -46.88 27.67 23.33
N ASP A 639 -47.47 28.74 23.86
CA ASP A 639 -47.21 30.14 23.50
C ASP A 639 -46.14 30.71 24.43
N GLU A 640 -45.15 31.45 23.89
CA GLU A 640 -44.10 32.08 24.69
C GLU A 640 -44.64 33.08 25.74
N GLU A 641 -45.83 33.69 25.51
CA GLU A 641 -46.47 34.58 26.49
C GLU A 641 -47.06 33.84 27.72
N GLU A 642 -47.35 32.53 27.65
CA GLU A 642 -47.83 31.75 28.81
C GLU A 642 -46.69 31.16 29.67
N GLY A 643 -45.49 31.03 29.10
CA GLY A 643 -44.25 30.64 29.79
C GLY A 643 -43.96 29.13 29.81
N PHE A 644 -42.65 28.80 29.88
CA PHE A 644 -42.15 27.43 29.82
C PHE A 644 -42.50 26.58 31.07
N PRO A 645 -42.67 25.25 30.93
CA PRO A 645 -42.96 24.38 32.06
C PRO A 645 -41.76 24.19 32.99
N GLU A 646 -41.97 24.25 34.31
CA GLU A 646 -40.95 23.99 35.34
C GLU A 646 -40.54 22.49 35.47
N SER A 647 -41.01 21.61 34.57
CA SER A 647 -40.76 20.16 34.63
C SER A 647 -41.10 19.44 33.32
N VAL A 648 -40.33 18.39 33.01
CA VAL A 648 -40.57 17.44 31.90
C VAL A 648 -42.05 17.04 31.77
N ALA A 649 -42.58 17.15 30.55
CA ALA A 649 -43.96 16.83 30.24
C ALA A 649 -44.16 15.37 29.79
N VAL A 650 -45.34 14.80 30.07
CA VAL A 650 -45.70 13.41 29.70
C VAL A 650 -45.86 13.21 28.18
N CYS A 651 -46.03 14.31 27.45
CA CYS A 651 -45.94 14.41 26.00
C CYS A 651 -45.06 15.62 25.71
N GLY A 652 -44.14 15.49 24.76
CA GLY A 652 -43.17 16.51 24.40
C GLY A 652 -43.79 17.86 24.05
N VAL A 653 -43.04 18.93 24.32
CA VAL A 653 -43.50 20.32 24.21
C VAL A 653 -42.88 20.98 22.99
N ILE A 654 -43.72 21.63 22.17
CA ILE A 654 -43.30 22.48 21.06
C ILE A 654 -43.65 23.94 21.42
N SER A 655 -42.65 24.81 21.38
CA SER A 655 -42.83 26.26 21.55
C SER A 655 -42.57 26.96 20.22
N HIS A 656 -43.55 27.71 19.71
CA HIS A 656 -43.46 28.40 18.43
C HIS A 656 -44.47 29.54 18.28
N ASP A 657 -44.16 30.47 17.38
CA ASP A 657 -45.05 31.54 16.95
C ASP A 657 -45.60 31.27 15.54
N GLU A 658 -46.93 31.25 15.41
CA GLU A 658 -47.71 31.01 14.19
C GLU A 658 -47.41 29.70 13.41
N SER A 659 -48.09 29.49 12.28
CA SER A 659 -48.19 28.20 11.57
C SER A 659 -46.99 27.91 10.64
N THR A 660 -45.77 28.01 11.16
CA THR A 660 -44.51 27.85 10.41
C THR A 660 -43.88 26.47 10.56
N ILE A 661 -44.24 25.72 11.60
CA ILE A 661 -43.82 24.32 11.81
C ILE A 661 -44.85 23.35 11.20
N ASP A 662 -44.40 22.37 10.42
CA ASP A 662 -45.16 21.14 10.16
C ASP A 662 -44.58 20.00 10.99
N PHE A 663 -45.30 19.56 12.02
CA PHE A 663 -44.93 18.44 12.89
C PHE A 663 -45.80 17.19 12.67
N ALA A 664 -46.62 17.17 11.60
CA ALA A 664 -47.64 16.14 11.38
C ALA A 664 -47.47 15.40 10.03
N PRO A 665 -47.39 14.05 10.01
CA PRO A 665 -47.58 13.12 11.12
C PRO A 665 -46.39 13.11 12.08
N TRP A 666 -46.60 12.61 13.30
CA TRP A 666 -45.56 12.27 14.27
C TRP A 666 -45.60 10.76 14.57
N LEU A 667 -44.54 10.23 15.18
CA LEU A 667 -44.47 8.82 15.55
C LEU A 667 -45.41 8.53 16.73
N SER A 668 -46.13 7.40 16.67
CA SER A 668 -47.00 6.91 17.76
C SER A 668 -46.38 5.77 18.57
N THR A 669 -45.22 5.27 18.14
CA THR A 669 -44.34 4.32 18.81
C THR A 669 -42.91 4.64 18.43
N PHE A 670 -41.97 4.43 19.35
CA PHE A 670 -40.55 4.69 19.13
C PHE A 670 -39.77 3.42 18.78
N ASP A 671 -38.94 3.50 17.73
CA ASP A 671 -37.92 2.53 17.36
C ASP A 671 -36.87 3.24 16.47
N LEU A 672 -35.61 3.24 16.90
CA LEU A 672 -34.44 3.71 16.12
C LEU A 672 -33.40 2.58 15.94
N SER A 673 -33.78 1.32 16.11
CA SER A 673 -32.85 0.20 16.06
C SER A 673 -32.50 -0.21 14.62
N GLY A 674 -31.47 0.43 14.07
CA GLY A 674 -30.91 0.14 12.74
C GLY A 674 -31.31 1.15 11.66
N ASN A 675 -30.66 1.07 10.50
CA ASN A 675 -30.81 2.02 9.39
C ASN A 675 -32.26 2.04 8.83
N ASN A 676 -33.06 3.02 9.25
CA ASN A 676 -34.49 3.07 8.94
C ASN A 676 -34.88 4.36 8.18
N PRO A 677 -35.11 4.31 6.84
CA PRO A 677 -35.57 5.44 6.05
C PRO A 677 -37.09 5.39 5.82
N VAL A 678 -37.88 6.25 6.47
CA VAL A 678 -39.37 6.18 6.42
C VAL A 678 -40.07 7.53 6.12
N ILE A 679 -39.58 8.29 5.12
CA ILE A 679 -40.33 9.43 4.57
C ILE A 679 -41.40 8.95 3.58
N GLY A 680 -42.68 9.16 3.88
CA GLY A 680 -43.76 9.16 2.87
C GLY A 680 -43.79 10.50 2.10
N ARG A 681 -44.39 10.61 0.90
CA ARG A 681 -45.79 10.23 0.61
C ARG A 681 -46.14 10.28 -0.91
N ILE A 682 -46.93 9.28 -1.36
CA ILE A 682 -48.23 9.38 -2.11
C ILE A 682 -48.30 10.46 -3.25
N MET A 683 -48.56 10.16 -4.54
CA MET A 683 -49.20 9.01 -5.24
C MET A 683 -48.64 8.91 -6.71
N ASN A 684 -49.23 8.36 -7.80
CA ASN A 684 -50.63 8.09 -8.23
C ASN A 684 -50.75 6.83 -9.15
N ASN A 685 -51.90 6.66 -9.83
CA ASN A 685 -52.22 5.48 -10.68
C ASN A 685 -51.50 5.39 -12.05
N ASP A 686 -50.84 6.45 -12.54
CA ASP A 686 -50.40 6.58 -13.95
C ASP A 686 -48.86 6.71 -14.14
N GLY A 687 -48.07 6.56 -13.06
CA GLY A 687 -46.71 5.99 -12.98
C GLY A 687 -45.54 6.47 -13.90
N GLU A 688 -44.43 6.91 -13.26
CA GLU A 688 -43.05 6.67 -13.72
C GLU A 688 -42.10 6.53 -12.50
N VAL A 689 -40.86 6.01 -12.66
CA VAL A 689 -40.12 5.26 -11.60
C VAL A 689 -38.60 5.52 -11.59
N THR A 690 -37.93 5.34 -10.43
CA THR A 690 -36.51 4.86 -10.35
C THR A 690 -36.20 4.22 -8.97
N ALA A 691 -35.11 3.44 -8.87
CA ALA A 691 -34.75 2.53 -7.74
C ALA A 691 -33.71 3.16 -6.76
N GLU A 692 -33.07 2.51 -5.76
CA GLU A 692 -32.87 1.08 -5.41
C GLU A 692 -32.62 0.88 -3.88
N VAL A 693 -32.20 -0.30 -3.40
CA VAL A 693 -32.28 -0.75 -1.98
C VAL A 693 -30.95 -1.26 -1.40
N GLY A 694 -30.71 -1.09 -0.09
CA GLY A 694 -29.66 -1.79 0.67
C GLY A 694 -30.05 -2.02 2.15
N PHE A 695 -29.60 -3.14 2.73
CA PHE A 695 -29.78 -3.53 4.14
C PHE A 695 -28.43 -3.99 4.72
N ASP A 696 -28.26 -3.88 6.05
CA ASP A 696 -27.44 -4.82 6.82
C ASP A 696 -28.09 -5.10 8.19
N THR A 697 -27.47 -5.94 9.03
CA THR A 697 -28.18 -6.91 9.87
C THR A 697 -27.66 -6.93 11.31
N GLY A 698 -28.57 -6.97 12.31
CA GLY A 698 -28.14 -7.04 13.71
C GLY A 698 -29.19 -6.80 14.80
N LEU A 699 -30.31 -7.51 14.80
CA LEU A 699 -31.31 -7.44 15.89
C LEU A 699 -31.69 -8.81 16.45
N GLN A 700 -31.65 -8.94 17.79
CA GLN A 700 -32.34 -9.98 18.55
C GLN A 700 -33.37 -9.30 19.46
N ASP A 701 -34.64 -9.33 19.04
CA ASP A 701 -35.71 -8.66 19.76
C ASP A 701 -36.35 -9.49 20.87
N LYS A 702 -36.81 -8.79 21.92
CA LYS A 702 -37.23 -9.39 23.19
C LYS A 702 -38.69 -9.07 23.50
N PHE A 703 -39.60 -9.82 22.89
CA PHE A 703 -41.05 -9.69 23.13
C PHE A 703 -41.42 -9.86 24.61
N THR A 704 -42.34 -9.02 25.10
CA THR A 704 -43.04 -9.24 26.38
C THR A 704 -44.55 -9.20 26.18
N SER A 705 -45.24 -10.27 26.59
CA SER A 705 -46.70 -10.32 26.64
C SER A 705 -47.20 -9.89 28.03
N SER A 706 -48.29 -9.09 28.07
CA SER A 706 -48.96 -8.73 29.32
C SER A 706 -50.40 -9.22 29.33
N GLY A 707 -50.76 -9.97 30.37
CA GLY A 707 -52.05 -10.66 30.48
C GLY A 707 -52.15 -11.42 31.79
N ALA A 708 -53.36 -11.81 32.17
CA ALA A 708 -53.65 -12.29 33.54
C ALA A 708 -53.09 -13.69 33.89
N ASN A 709 -52.36 -14.37 32.99
CA ASN A 709 -51.63 -15.60 33.28
C ASN A 709 -50.34 -15.67 32.43
N GLY A 710 -49.18 -15.76 33.10
CA GLY A 710 -47.93 -16.35 32.58
C GLY A 710 -47.30 -15.74 31.32
N VAL A 711 -46.11 -15.15 31.46
CA VAL A 711 -45.28 -14.79 30.30
C VAL A 711 -44.91 -16.06 29.53
N GLY A 712 -45.27 -16.13 28.26
CA GLY A 712 -44.86 -17.18 27.33
C GLY A 712 -43.98 -16.59 26.23
N GLU A 713 -42.84 -17.25 25.96
CA GLU A 713 -41.92 -16.84 24.90
C GLU A 713 -42.50 -17.19 23.53
N ALA A 714 -42.59 -16.20 22.64
CA ALA A 714 -42.84 -16.43 21.22
C ALA A 714 -41.51 -16.82 20.56
N ILE A 715 -41.32 -18.12 20.31
CA ILE A 715 -40.13 -18.61 19.59
C ILE A 715 -40.27 -18.21 18.13
N VAL A 716 -39.49 -17.22 17.70
CA VAL A 716 -39.32 -16.88 16.30
C VAL A 716 -38.44 -17.94 15.63
N ALA A 717 -38.93 -18.52 14.55
CA ALA A 717 -38.11 -19.19 13.55
C ALA A 717 -38.23 -18.41 12.25
N ILE A 718 -37.07 -17.97 11.73
CA ILE A 718 -36.92 -17.52 10.35
C ILE A 718 -36.44 -18.76 9.59
N GLU A 719 -37.17 -19.16 8.56
CA GLU A 719 -36.76 -20.26 7.67
C GLU A 719 -35.93 -19.72 6.49
N ASP A 720 -35.14 -20.59 5.84
CA ASP A 720 -34.17 -20.21 4.78
C ASP A 720 -34.82 -19.59 3.51
N ASP A 721 -36.15 -19.46 3.47
CA ASP A 721 -36.95 -18.81 2.43
C ASP A 721 -37.47 -17.40 2.82
N ASN A 722 -36.97 -16.85 3.93
CA ASN A 722 -37.39 -15.59 4.55
C ASN A 722 -38.86 -15.56 5.03
N THR A 723 -39.49 -16.71 5.27
CA THR A 723 -40.80 -16.75 5.96
C THR A 723 -40.64 -16.71 7.49
N ALA A 724 -41.52 -15.94 8.14
CA ALA A 724 -41.61 -15.83 9.60
C ALA A 724 -42.84 -16.59 10.12
N SER A 725 -42.61 -17.69 10.85
CA SER A 725 -43.67 -18.58 11.35
C SER A 725 -44.04 -18.30 12.80
N TYR A 726 -45.32 -18.02 13.07
CA TYR A 726 -45.84 -17.71 14.42
C TYR A 726 -46.62 -18.90 15.02
N ASN A 727 -46.26 -19.33 16.22
CA ASN A 727 -47.06 -20.26 17.03
C ASN A 727 -47.58 -19.56 18.30
N ILE A 728 -48.90 -19.62 18.51
CA ILE A 728 -49.57 -19.13 19.73
C ILE A 728 -50.33 -20.31 20.35
N ASP A 729 -50.11 -20.59 21.65
CA ASP A 729 -50.85 -21.64 22.35
C ASP A 729 -52.32 -21.21 22.56
N GLY A 730 -53.21 -21.77 21.76
CA GLY A 730 -54.65 -21.51 21.78
C GLY A 730 -55.43 -22.22 22.88
N SER A 731 -54.79 -22.86 23.88
CA SER A 731 -55.49 -23.69 24.89
C SER A 731 -56.18 -22.91 26.03
N GLY A 732 -56.00 -21.58 26.10
CA GLY A 732 -56.56 -20.73 27.15
C GLY A 732 -58.06 -20.37 26.95
N PRO A 733 -58.87 -20.27 28.03
CA PRO A 733 -60.31 -19.99 27.93
C PRO A 733 -60.65 -18.56 27.46
N ASN A 734 -59.68 -17.63 27.48
CA ASN A 734 -59.85 -16.23 27.12
C ASN A 734 -59.15 -15.87 25.79
N PHE A 735 -59.03 -16.82 24.85
CA PHE A 735 -58.37 -16.62 23.55
C PHE A 735 -58.90 -15.41 22.74
N GLY A 736 -60.14 -14.96 22.99
CA GLY A 736 -60.71 -13.75 22.38
C GLY A 736 -60.25 -12.41 22.97
N ASP A 737 -59.62 -12.40 24.15
CA ASP A 737 -59.18 -11.20 24.87
C ASP A 737 -57.65 -11.01 24.87
N THR A 738 -56.90 -11.83 24.10
CA THR A 738 -55.44 -11.74 24.03
C THR A 738 -55.01 -10.68 23.02
N THR A 739 -54.62 -9.50 23.49
CA THR A 739 -54.01 -8.47 22.64
C THR A 739 -52.52 -8.70 22.48
N VAL A 740 -52.06 -8.90 21.25
CA VAL A 740 -50.63 -8.87 20.90
C VAL A 740 -50.29 -7.44 20.47
N ASN A 741 -49.53 -6.73 21.30
CA ASN A 741 -48.92 -5.46 20.92
C ASN A 741 -47.51 -5.73 20.39
N GLY A 742 -47.22 -5.25 19.19
CA GLY A 742 -45.93 -5.34 18.52
C GLY A 742 -45.92 -4.47 17.27
N MET A 743 -44.74 -4.09 16.78
CA MET A 743 -44.60 -3.20 15.62
C MET A 743 -45.15 -3.83 14.34
N ALA A 744 -45.72 -2.99 13.48
CA ALA A 744 -46.14 -3.37 12.14
C ALA A 744 -44.99 -3.15 11.14
N LEU A 745 -44.33 -4.24 10.73
CA LEU A 745 -43.38 -4.22 9.63
C LEU A 745 -44.10 -3.87 8.32
N PHE A 746 -43.76 -2.73 7.73
CA PHE A 746 -44.22 -2.34 6.39
C PHE A 746 -43.12 -2.64 5.36
N ALA A 747 -43.44 -3.44 4.34
CA ALA A 747 -42.50 -3.84 3.30
C ALA A 747 -42.57 -2.92 2.07
N GLY A 748 -41.41 -2.67 1.46
CA GLY A 748 -41.31 -2.07 0.13
C GLY A 748 -41.75 -3.03 -0.99
N GLN A 749 -42.00 -2.49 -2.19
CA GLN A 749 -42.10 -3.29 -3.42
C GLN A 749 -40.69 -3.85 -3.70
N ASP A 750 -40.48 -5.13 -4.02
CA ASP A 750 -41.22 -5.87 -5.05
C ASP A 750 -41.72 -7.26 -4.57
N SER A 751 -42.44 -7.32 -3.44
CA SER A 751 -43.07 -8.57 -2.97
C SER A 751 -44.39 -8.34 -2.21
N THR A 752 -45.44 -9.06 -2.62
CA THR A 752 -46.72 -9.09 -1.90
C THR A 752 -46.64 -10.05 -0.71
N LEU A 753 -46.37 -9.54 0.49
CA LEU A 753 -46.37 -10.35 1.71
C LEU A 753 -47.80 -10.75 2.12
N THR A 754 -48.31 -11.85 1.56
CA THR A 754 -49.63 -12.41 1.86
C THR A 754 -49.61 -13.35 3.07
N GLY A 755 -49.40 -12.77 4.26
CA GLY A 755 -49.49 -13.50 5.53
C GLY A 755 -50.85 -14.21 5.71
N THR A 756 -50.84 -15.51 5.97
CA THR A 756 -52.04 -16.32 6.20
C THR A 756 -52.04 -16.86 7.64
N LEU A 757 -53.04 -16.45 8.45
CA LEU A 757 -53.24 -16.99 9.80
C LEU A 757 -53.75 -18.45 9.72
N VAL A 758 -52.87 -19.40 10.04
CA VAL A 758 -53.19 -20.84 10.06
C VAL A 758 -53.55 -21.30 11.48
N PHE A 759 -54.84 -21.54 11.72
CA PHE A 759 -55.34 -22.03 13.01
C PHE A 759 -55.14 -23.56 13.17
N ASN A 760 -53.95 -23.97 13.61
CA ASN A 760 -53.64 -25.37 13.92
C ASN A 760 -54.25 -25.80 15.27
N ASN A 761 -55.50 -26.27 15.26
CA ASN A 761 -56.16 -26.79 16.46
C ASN A 761 -55.69 -28.22 16.81
N PRO A 762 -55.08 -28.47 17.98
CA PRO A 762 -54.62 -29.80 18.37
C PRO A 762 -55.78 -30.77 18.69
N ALA A 763 -55.54 -32.06 18.50
CA ALA A 763 -56.49 -33.12 18.82
C ALA A 763 -56.69 -33.26 20.36
N PRO A 764 -57.89 -33.63 20.85
CA PRO A 764 -58.18 -33.65 22.27
C PRO A 764 -57.37 -34.72 23.04
N PRO A 765 -56.85 -34.41 24.24
CA PRO A 765 -55.97 -35.29 24.99
C PRO A 765 -56.68 -36.50 25.61
N ALA A 766 -55.95 -37.62 25.74
CA ALA A 766 -56.38 -38.81 26.47
C ALA A 766 -56.23 -38.63 28.00
N PRO A 767 -57.05 -39.33 28.83
CA PRO A 767 -57.05 -39.14 30.27
C PRO A 767 -55.81 -39.75 30.97
N PRO A 768 -55.36 -39.18 32.11
CA PRO A 768 -54.09 -39.53 32.76
C PRO A 768 -54.16 -40.75 33.70
N ALA A 769 -52.98 -41.28 34.05
CA ALA A 769 -52.74 -42.28 35.09
C ALA A 769 -51.82 -41.71 36.21
N PRO A 770 -51.90 -42.20 37.47
CA PRO A 770 -51.33 -41.52 38.65
C PRO A 770 -49.85 -41.88 39.00
N PRO A 771 -49.15 -41.06 39.81
CA PRO A 771 -47.69 -41.16 40.02
C PRO A 771 -47.22 -41.83 41.34
N SER A 772 -46.03 -42.43 41.33
CA SER A 772 -45.05 -42.67 42.44
C SER A 772 -43.95 -43.65 41.98
N GLY A 773 -42.70 -43.69 42.51
CA GLY A 773 -41.98 -42.75 43.39
C GLY A 773 -40.72 -43.37 44.07
N GLY A 774 -39.56 -42.71 43.98
CA GLY A 774 -38.44 -42.72 44.96
C GLY A 774 -37.38 -43.87 45.00
N GLY A 775 -36.10 -43.50 45.20
CA GLY A 775 -35.17 -44.19 46.13
C GLY A 775 -33.79 -44.71 45.65
N GLY A 776 -32.69 -44.25 46.29
CA GLY A 776 -31.54 -45.12 46.66
C GLY A 776 -30.14 -44.90 46.03
N GLY A 777 -29.09 -45.13 46.85
CA GLY A 777 -27.65 -45.31 46.54
C GLY A 777 -26.95 -45.96 47.77
N PRO A 778 -25.60 -46.07 47.92
CA PRO A 778 -24.45 -45.71 47.06
C PRO A 778 -23.33 -46.82 46.99
N VAL A 779 -22.04 -46.42 46.84
CA VAL A 779 -20.70 -47.13 46.94
C VAL A 779 -20.24 -48.20 45.90
N GLY A 780 -18.95 -48.19 45.52
CA GLY A 780 -18.36 -49.28 44.68
C GLY A 780 -16.91 -49.24 44.07
N LEU A 781 -16.10 -48.18 44.25
CA LEU A 781 -14.71 -47.96 43.75
C LEU A 781 -13.84 -49.15 43.21
N PHE A 782 -13.43 -49.14 41.92
CA PHE A 782 -12.02 -49.15 41.41
C PHE A 782 -11.92 -49.41 39.87
N GLY A 783 -11.16 -48.58 39.14
CA GLY A 783 -10.78 -48.82 37.72
C GLY A 783 -10.27 -47.57 36.98
N VAL A 784 -9.09 -47.64 36.36
CA VAL A 784 -8.44 -46.59 35.52
C VAL A 784 -8.77 -46.93 34.04
N VAL A 785 -9.00 -46.02 33.07
CA VAL A 785 -8.12 -44.95 32.51
C VAL A 785 -8.94 -43.87 31.74
N ASN A 786 -8.37 -42.66 31.60
CA ASN A 786 -8.56 -41.61 30.57
C ASN A 786 -9.91 -41.38 29.84
N GLY A 787 -10.37 -40.11 29.89
CA GLY A 787 -10.97 -39.41 28.74
C GLY A 787 -12.50 -39.52 28.55
N PRO A 788 -13.25 -38.41 28.49
CA PRO A 788 -14.68 -38.43 28.16
C PRO A 788 -14.92 -38.33 26.64
N SER A 789 -15.68 -39.27 26.09
CA SER A 789 -16.35 -39.12 24.79
C SER A 789 -17.72 -39.79 24.86
N LEU A 790 -18.80 -39.01 24.73
CA LEU A 790 -20.17 -39.52 24.80
C LEU A 790 -20.81 -39.42 23.42
N GLY A 791 -21.03 -40.58 22.80
CA GLY A 791 -21.54 -40.67 21.43
C GLY A 791 -23.07 -40.64 21.32
N GLN A 792 -23.54 -39.96 20.28
CA GLN A 792 -24.60 -40.37 19.35
C GLN A 792 -25.89 -41.04 19.87
N VAL A 793 -27.02 -40.40 19.54
CA VAL A 793 -28.06 -40.94 18.63
C VAL A 793 -28.54 -39.74 17.77
N LEU A 794 -28.12 -39.59 16.52
CA LEU A 794 -28.86 -39.94 15.28
C LEU A 794 -30.31 -39.38 15.23
N GLY A 795 -30.74 -38.57 14.26
CA GLY A 795 -30.04 -37.96 13.12
C GLY A 795 -31.00 -37.70 11.95
N VAL A 796 -30.80 -36.60 11.19
CA VAL A 796 -31.47 -36.29 9.92
C VAL A 796 -30.42 -35.77 8.94
N SER A 797 -30.56 -36.10 7.65
CA SER A 797 -29.54 -35.85 6.62
C SER A 797 -29.90 -34.68 5.70
N THR A 798 -28.96 -33.76 5.49
CA THR A 798 -28.87 -32.89 4.31
C THR A 798 -27.52 -33.08 3.61
N SER A 799 -27.37 -32.57 2.39
CA SER A 799 -26.38 -33.05 1.41
C SER A 799 -24.97 -32.47 1.55
N THR A 800 -23.98 -33.27 1.14
CA THR A 800 -22.54 -33.00 1.21
C THR A 800 -22.06 -31.90 0.24
N SER A 801 -21.30 -30.95 0.77
CA SER A 801 -19.98 -30.61 0.20
C SER A 801 -18.90 -31.08 1.20
N GLY A 802 -17.71 -31.43 0.71
CA GLY A 802 -16.71 -32.16 1.51
C GLY A 802 -15.60 -31.28 2.05
N GLN A 803 -15.57 -31.04 3.37
CA GLN A 803 -14.40 -30.45 4.03
C GLN A 803 -13.24 -31.45 4.11
N VAL A 804 -12.03 -30.99 3.80
CA VAL A 804 -10.79 -31.71 4.09
C VAL A 804 -10.23 -31.19 5.42
N LEU A 805 -10.10 -32.05 6.42
CA LEU A 805 -9.45 -31.67 7.68
C LEU A 805 -7.94 -31.47 7.44
N GLY A 806 -7.43 -30.25 7.68
CA GLY A 806 -5.99 -30.03 7.87
C GLY A 806 -5.41 -28.69 7.41
N ALA A 807 -6.13 -27.89 6.61
CA ALA A 807 -5.65 -26.58 6.20
C ALA A 807 -5.95 -25.52 7.26
N ASN A 808 -4.92 -24.88 7.82
CA ASN A 808 -5.05 -23.53 8.35
C ASN A 808 -5.10 -22.59 7.15
N THR A 809 -6.28 -22.16 6.72
CA THR A 809 -6.41 -21.12 5.72
C THR A 809 -5.87 -19.80 6.29
N PHE A 810 -4.98 -19.14 5.53
CA PHE A 810 -4.41 -17.87 5.95
C PHE A 810 -5.51 -16.80 6.03
N ARG A 811 -5.34 -15.80 6.90
CA ARG A 811 -6.29 -14.70 7.05
C ARG A 811 -5.58 -13.36 7.13
N PHE A 812 -5.84 -12.51 6.14
CA PHE A 812 -5.41 -11.12 6.13
C PHE A 812 -6.12 -10.34 7.25
N THR A 813 -5.35 -9.86 8.22
CA THR A 813 -5.78 -8.98 9.31
C THR A 813 -5.15 -7.60 9.20
N ARG A 814 -3.84 -7.53 8.93
CA ARG A 814 -3.03 -6.31 8.82
C ARG A 814 -3.31 -5.52 7.53
N TYR A 815 -3.20 -4.19 7.62
CA TYR A 815 -3.26 -3.28 6.47
C TYR A 815 -1.91 -3.34 5.71
N LEU A 816 -1.94 -3.54 4.38
CA LEU A 816 -0.71 -3.64 3.57
C LEU A 816 -0.61 -2.48 2.56
N VAL A 817 0.57 -1.89 2.49
CA VAL A 817 0.95 -0.74 1.65
C VAL A 817 2.27 -1.02 0.95
N ARG A 818 2.70 -0.14 0.03
CA ARG A 818 4.09 -0.16 -0.45
C ARG A 818 5.04 -0.12 0.76
N GLY A 819 6.10 -0.93 0.76
CA GLY A 819 7.01 -1.07 1.89
C GLY A 819 6.65 -2.20 2.87
N SER A 820 5.40 -2.68 2.90
CA SER A 820 5.02 -3.79 3.78
C SER A 820 5.83 -5.06 3.49
N ARG A 821 6.39 -5.68 4.53
CA ARG A 821 7.08 -6.98 4.49
C ARG A 821 6.35 -8.03 5.36
N GLY A 822 6.36 -9.30 4.98
CA GLY A 822 5.92 -10.43 5.83
C GLY A 822 5.12 -11.56 5.17
N ASP A 823 4.70 -12.54 5.97
CA ASP A 823 3.95 -13.73 5.52
C ASP A 823 2.61 -13.37 4.84
N ASP A 824 1.94 -12.29 5.28
CA ASP A 824 0.75 -11.76 4.62
C ASP A 824 1.06 -11.28 3.20
N VAL A 825 2.20 -10.64 2.97
CA VAL A 825 2.64 -10.24 1.63
C VAL A 825 3.02 -11.46 0.77
N ILE A 826 3.60 -12.51 1.38
CA ILE A 826 3.86 -13.80 0.71
C ILE A 826 2.54 -14.44 0.21
N GLU A 827 1.50 -14.47 1.04
CA GLU A 827 0.18 -14.98 0.64
C GLU A 827 -0.54 -14.07 -0.37
N LEU A 828 -0.38 -12.74 -0.26
CA LEU A 828 -0.86 -11.79 -1.27
C LEU A 828 -0.21 -12.06 -2.64
N HIS A 829 1.12 -12.24 -2.68
CA HIS A 829 1.85 -12.55 -3.89
C HIS A 829 1.37 -13.87 -4.51
N LYS A 830 1.13 -14.92 -3.72
CA LYS A 830 0.57 -16.19 -4.22
C LYS A 830 -0.77 -15.99 -4.93
N ILE A 831 -1.67 -15.20 -4.35
CA ILE A 831 -2.98 -14.88 -4.96
C ILE A 831 -2.78 -14.06 -6.25
N LEU A 832 -2.00 -12.98 -6.21
CA LEU A 832 -1.82 -12.09 -7.37
C LEU A 832 -1.09 -12.78 -8.55
N ILE A 833 -0.17 -13.70 -8.28
CA ILE A 833 0.48 -14.54 -9.30
C ILE A 833 -0.52 -15.56 -9.86
N ALA A 834 -1.35 -16.19 -9.02
CA ALA A 834 -2.34 -17.17 -9.46
C ALA A 834 -3.46 -16.55 -10.32
N GLU A 835 -3.87 -15.32 -10.02
CA GLU A 835 -4.79 -14.51 -10.85
C GLU A 835 -4.11 -13.92 -12.10
N GLY A 836 -2.79 -14.09 -12.27
CA GLY A 836 -2.03 -13.56 -13.40
C GLY A 836 -1.89 -12.03 -13.41
N LEU A 837 -2.00 -11.39 -12.24
CA LEU A 837 -1.93 -9.93 -12.06
C LEU A 837 -0.55 -9.42 -11.63
N LEU A 838 0.27 -10.30 -11.06
CA LEU A 838 1.65 -10.04 -10.67
C LEU A 838 2.58 -11.00 -11.43
N HIS A 839 3.71 -10.49 -11.92
CA HIS A 839 4.68 -11.24 -12.72
C HIS A 839 6.05 -11.18 -12.05
N ILE A 840 6.26 -12.07 -11.08
CA ILE A 840 7.54 -12.27 -10.38
C ILE A 840 7.84 -13.78 -10.30
N SER A 841 9.12 -14.14 -10.23
CA SER A 841 9.57 -15.54 -10.30
C SER A 841 9.19 -16.37 -9.06
N ALA A 842 9.09 -15.74 -7.89
CA ALA A 842 8.57 -16.32 -6.66
C ALA A 842 8.00 -15.22 -5.72
N PRO A 843 7.11 -15.55 -4.77
CA PRO A 843 6.71 -14.64 -3.69
C PRO A 843 7.90 -14.17 -2.83
N THR A 844 8.32 -12.92 -3.00
CA THR A 844 9.41 -12.30 -2.21
C THR A 844 9.01 -11.88 -0.79
N GLY A 845 7.71 -11.66 -0.54
CA GLY A 845 7.22 -11.17 0.76
C GLY A 845 7.43 -9.67 1.00
N TYR A 846 7.79 -8.90 -0.03
CA TYR A 846 7.92 -7.44 -0.01
C TYR A 846 6.91 -6.78 -0.97
N PHE A 847 6.17 -5.80 -0.46
CA PHE A 847 5.13 -5.09 -1.22
C PHE A 847 5.77 -3.95 -2.00
N GLY A 848 6.40 -4.29 -3.13
CA GLY A 848 7.04 -3.33 -4.04
C GLY A 848 6.05 -2.60 -4.98
N PRO A 849 6.57 -1.76 -5.90
CA PRO A 849 5.78 -1.05 -6.89
C PRO A 849 4.93 -1.96 -7.79
N LEU A 850 5.48 -3.12 -8.18
CA LEU A 850 4.78 -4.14 -8.98
C LEU A 850 3.59 -4.75 -8.20
N THR A 851 3.77 -5.02 -6.91
CA THR A 851 2.69 -5.50 -6.03
C THR A 851 1.59 -4.45 -5.89
N GLN A 852 1.95 -3.16 -5.74
CA GLN A 852 0.98 -2.07 -5.71
C GLN A 852 0.16 -1.97 -7.01
N ALA A 853 0.80 -2.11 -8.18
CA ALA A 853 0.12 -2.15 -9.47
C ALA A 853 -0.81 -3.37 -9.60
N ALA A 854 -0.34 -4.56 -9.19
CA ALA A 854 -1.14 -5.78 -9.18
C ALA A 854 -2.35 -5.69 -8.22
N VAL A 855 -2.21 -5.04 -7.06
CA VAL A 855 -3.33 -4.77 -6.13
C VAL A 855 -4.34 -3.79 -6.73
N ARG A 856 -3.91 -2.76 -7.48
CA ARG A 856 -4.84 -1.87 -8.23
C ARG A 856 -5.63 -2.64 -9.28
N LEU A 857 -4.98 -3.52 -10.03
CA LEU A 857 -5.66 -4.41 -10.99
C LEU A 857 -6.64 -5.36 -10.29
N PHE A 858 -6.24 -5.97 -9.17
CA PHE A 858 -7.09 -6.85 -8.36
C PHE A 858 -8.32 -6.12 -7.81
N GLN A 859 -8.15 -4.91 -7.27
CA GLN A 859 -9.24 -4.07 -6.79
C GLN A 859 -10.21 -3.72 -7.92
N THR A 860 -9.69 -3.30 -9.07
CA THR A 860 -10.48 -2.97 -10.27
C THR A 860 -11.30 -4.17 -10.75
N ASN A 861 -10.69 -5.37 -10.80
CA ASN A 861 -11.35 -6.61 -11.20
C ASN A 861 -12.45 -7.07 -10.23
N ASN A 862 -12.37 -6.66 -8.95
CA ASN A 862 -13.34 -6.99 -7.91
C ASN A 862 -14.32 -5.84 -7.58
N GLY A 863 -14.35 -4.77 -8.39
CA GLY A 863 -15.27 -3.64 -8.21
C GLY A 863 -14.96 -2.73 -7.02
N LEU A 864 -13.73 -2.79 -6.49
CA LEU A 864 -13.25 -1.96 -5.39
C LEU A 864 -12.54 -0.68 -5.90
N PRO A 865 -12.47 0.39 -5.08
CA PRO A 865 -11.60 1.54 -5.37
C PRO A 865 -10.15 1.11 -5.62
N SER A 866 -9.56 1.58 -6.72
CA SER A 866 -8.23 1.16 -7.23
C SER A 866 -7.08 1.92 -6.56
N VAL A 867 -7.10 1.96 -5.22
CA VAL A 867 -6.14 2.74 -4.41
C VAL A 867 -4.74 2.12 -4.39
N GLY A 868 -4.64 0.78 -4.46
CA GLY A 868 -3.38 0.03 -4.46
C GLY A 868 -2.92 -0.45 -3.08
N VAL A 869 -3.76 -0.30 -2.05
CA VAL A 869 -3.48 -0.67 -0.65
C VAL A 869 -4.51 -1.67 -0.13
N VAL A 870 -4.08 -2.64 0.69
CA VAL A 870 -4.91 -3.76 1.16
C VAL A 870 -5.67 -3.38 2.44
N GLY A 871 -6.58 -2.42 2.28
CA GLY A 871 -7.53 -1.97 3.30
C GLY A 871 -8.64 -3.00 3.59
N PRO A 872 -9.54 -2.72 4.56
CA PRO A 872 -10.57 -3.65 5.02
C PRO A 872 -11.41 -4.29 3.91
N LEU A 873 -11.81 -3.52 2.90
CA LEU A 873 -12.59 -4.00 1.75
C LEU A 873 -11.82 -5.03 0.91
N THR A 874 -10.54 -4.78 0.63
CA THR A 874 -9.68 -5.71 -0.11
C THR A 874 -9.37 -6.96 0.71
N ARG A 875 -9.18 -6.82 2.03
CA ARG A 875 -9.06 -7.97 2.95
C ARG A 875 -10.31 -8.84 2.98
N ALA A 876 -11.51 -8.26 2.90
CA ALA A 876 -12.76 -9.02 2.85
C ALA A 876 -12.80 -9.93 1.61
N VAL A 877 -12.42 -9.41 0.44
CA VAL A 877 -12.33 -10.20 -0.80
C VAL A 877 -11.24 -11.27 -0.72
N LEU A 878 -10.01 -10.92 -0.32
CA LEU A 878 -8.89 -11.88 -0.22
C LEU A 878 -9.18 -13.01 0.77
N ASN A 879 -9.77 -12.71 1.93
CA ASN A 879 -10.18 -13.71 2.90
C ASN A 879 -11.33 -14.59 2.38
N ASN A 880 -12.22 -14.06 1.54
CA ASN A 880 -13.27 -14.85 0.90
C ASN A 880 -12.68 -15.80 -0.16
N ILE A 881 -11.68 -15.36 -0.94
CA ILE A 881 -10.94 -16.24 -1.87
C ILE A 881 -10.30 -17.41 -1.10
N LEU A 882 -9.56 -17.11 -0.01
CA LEU A 882 -8.92 -18.14 0.82
C LEU A 882 -9.90 -19.02 1.62
N ALA A 883 -11.14 -18.60 1.82
CA ALA A 883 -12.20 -19.42 2.41
C ALA A 883 -12.89 -20.37 1.42
N ASN A 884 -12.65 -20.21 0.12
CA ASN A 884 -13.23 -21.01 -0.96
C ASN A 884 -12.21 -21.94 -1.67
N GLN A 885 -11.01 -22.11 -1.10
CA GLN A 885 -9.95 -23.02 -1.56
C GLN A 885 -9.86 -24.28 -0.67
#